data_AF-A0A4Q2YFT0-F1
#
_entry.id   AF-A0A4Q2YFT0-F1
#
_cell.length_a   1.000
_cell.length_b   1.000
_cell.length_c   1.000
_cell.angle_alpha   90.00
_cell.angle_beta   90.00
_cell.angle_gamma   90.00
#
_symmetry.space_group_name_H-M   'P 1'
#
loop_
_entity.id
_entity.type
_entity.pdbx_description
1 polymer ?
#
loop_
_entity_poly.entity_id
_entity_poly.type
_entity_poly.pdbx_seq_one_letter_code
_entity_poly.pdbx_strand_id
1 'polypeptide(L)'
;MEPAVFYTRARRRDSRHGTAIQPFSAWQGSIIRWRIGILRDDGALDDLSGITGVALNIVSYGGTKPGETPWVLRTVPVADFTTPPNANTVMDGTAWHAEVALSSEEMTLPVEDSGSRTYWFEWRALTAAGAVILAAGQLVVRGIGGTSGNYARTAEVNTESLARAAADSAEAQLRAIGDAAETAARIAAITTESATREAADTAEALARAAADAAESAARQTAVSAEAAARTAAVGNLTTAVTSLSQSMQGLQVGDAFRVANVADLPATANGTGATRFAEVYADGASTANNGRYWQAAGATTWAKVAGDVTGRVSTLETFSTSATARLPAVESHTGKLQVWLDANRRPMMTQWDDGTTSLRLNADSIPTIGRANLGTDVQSALPATDDYNDVLWLLKDPTGRPLLYFRGNGRAVLRLDDGTIAGATLADGSLTTAKYADGSIPRAKLATEAQAAFPSLDDYNGILWILRDANGRPLMYFDSDGTLKAKIAGTQDTAQLRTDVGHLQGWCWGENNMPNAHLRLARIKAGFSERFVWATLGDSRTAHPGRFCTPALKLLQGEYGGSACGYFGFSYHVNDGNVNGCSDRAKAHGSADTAWVRDSTTPGGVYSPEGTYVHSATVGTWVEINVFTAQPSPKLYFRRRPGGGSIRWQVDGGAWTSVSTDGSDSFASVLVTIPFAACVIRVEVETAGTNGVTLMGLNFESATGAVVHKLARSGSQASEFTAGLNKAFFQSAMTALGPHLVSFHWGTNEQYYNADPAAMAGHIITLLTWVREVLPLCDCLIICPTMTKQESEGHAYGIRQYRDALRAAAIANRTAFLDLVEVWGDYSKVGYSADGSTLNYFTSDGIHDDPNRGALVTADAAYKLITKRV
;
A
#
# COMPACT_ATOMS: atom_id res chain seq x y z
N MET A 1 71.45 15.30 24.04
CA MET A 1 70.13 15.73 23.55
C MET A 1 70.30 17.11 22.94
N GLU A 2 69.79 17.29 21.73
CA GLU A 2 69.54 18.61 21.13
C GLU A 2 68.44 19.34 21.92
N PRO A 3 68.17 20.64 21.70
CA PRO A 3 67.10 21.31 22.44
C PRO A 3 65.78 20.57 22.24
N ALA A 4 65.21 20.13 23.37
CA ALA A 4 64.00 19.35 23.44
C ALA A 4 62.94 20.15 24.20
N VAL A 5 61.71 20.15 23.69
CA VAL A 5 60.57 20.79 24.32
C VAL A 5 59.90 19.79 25.25
N PHE A 6 59.73 20.20 26.52
CA PHE A 6 59.04 19.39 27.53
C PHE A 6 57.67 19.99 27.84
N TYR A 7 56.62 19.18 27.78
CA TYR A 7 55.31 19.56 28.28
C TYR A 7 54.90 18.68 29.47
N THR A 8 54.28 19.28 30.48
CA THR A 8 53.82 18.60 31.69
C THR A 8 52.33 18.86 31.90
N ARG A 9 51.57 17.83 32.31
CA ARG A 9 50.13 17.96 32.57
C ARG A 9 49.65 17.03 33.69
N ALA A 10 48.77 17.54 34.56
CA ALA A 10 48.02 16.75 35.54
C ALA A 10 46.52 16.69 35.19
N ARG A 11 45.89 15.51 35.21
CA ARG A 11 44.44 15.30 34.93
C ARG A 11 43.80 14.24 35.85
N ARG A 12 42.49 14.38 36.09
CA ARG A 12 41.60 13.32 36.64
C ARG A 12 41.02 12.50 35.46
N ARG A 13 40.91 11.17 35.60
CA ARG A 13 40.60 10.24 34.49
C ARG A 13 39.28 10.53 33.75
N ASP A 14 38.30 11.18 34.39
CA ASP A 14 36.95 11.35 33.83
C ASP A 14 36.65 12.72 33.23
N SER A 15 37.57 13.70 33.28
CA SER A 15 37.32 15.01 32.67
C SER A 15 37.83 15.08 31.22
N ARG A 16 36.93 14.79 30.27
CA ARG A 16 37.15 14.98 28.82
C ARG A 16 37.11 16.45 28.35
N HIS A 17 37.12 17.43 29.25
CA HIS A 17 37.02 18.84 28.89
C HIS A 17 38.24 19.65 29.30
N GLY A 18 38.70 20.46 28.34
CA GLY A 18 39.87 21.32 28.45
C GLY A 18 39.70 22.48 29.43
N THR A 19 40.86 22.95 29.91
CA THR A 19 41.17 24.31 30.39
C THR A 19 40.46 24.91 31.61
N ALA A 20 39.55 24.24 32.31
CA ALA A 20 39.01 24.78 33.56
C ALA A 20 39.76 24.27 34.82
N ILE A 21 40.30 25.19 35.63
CA ILE A 21 40.85 24.92 36.97
C ILE A 21 39.70 24.42 37.86
N GLN A 22 39.69 23.11 38.18
CA GLN A 22 38.64 22.47 38.99
C GLN A 22 38.97 22.60 40.50
N PRO A 23 37.99 22.86 41.37
CA PRO A 23 38.22 22.98 42.81
C PRO A 23 38.68 21.66 43.45
N PHE A 24 39.60 21.70 44.40
CA PHE A 24 40.26 20.51 45.00
C PHE A 24 39.29 19.51 45.64
N SER A 25 38.14 19.96 46.14
CA SER A 25 37.10 19.09 46.71
C SER A 25 36.55 18.08 45.71
N ALA A 26 36.56 18.38 44.40
CA ALA A 26 36.13 17.47 43.34
C ALA A 26 37.17 16.37 43.02
N TRP A 27 38.31 16.34 43.72
CA TRP A 27 39.42 15.42 43.45
C TRP A 27 39.64 14.43 44.61
N GLN A 28 38.99 14.63 45.75
CA GLN A 28 39.06 13.72 46.89
C GLN A 28 38.56 12.31 46.49
N GLY A 29 39.38 11.30 46.79
CA GLY A 29 39.10 9.89 46.47
C GLY A 29 39.41 9.46 45.02
N SER A 30 39.99 10.33 44.17
CA SER A 30 40.31 10.01 42.76
C SER A 30 41.81 10.00 42.45
N ILE A 31 42.24 9.08 41.58
CA ILE A 31 43.63 9.00 41.11
C ILE A 31 43.93 10.15 40.14
N ILE A 32 44.99 10.92 40.44
CA ILE A 32 45.49 11.99 39.57
C ILE A 32 46.68 11.45 38.78
N ARG A 33 46.72 11.74 37.49
CA ARG A 33 47.82 11.31 36.62
C ARG A 33 48.61 12.50 36.10
N TRP A 34 49.91 12.45 36.31
CA TRP A 34 50.88 13.40 35.80
C TRP A 34 51.57 12.81 34.58
N ARG A 35 51.63 13.56 33.49
CA ARG A 35 52.30 13.16 32.25
C ARG A 35 53.38 14.15 31.87
N ILE A 36 54.50 13.65 31.36
CA ILE A 36 55.51 14.42 30.65
C ILE A 36 55.67 13.89 29.23
N GLY A 37 55.77 14.79 28.25
CA GLY A 37 56.15 14.47 26.88
C GLY A 37 57.52 15.05 26.54
N ILE A 38 58.33 14.27 25.81
CA ILE A 38 59.67 14.65 25.33
C ILE A 38 59.68 14.60 23.79
N LEU A 39 59.99 15.73 23.14
CA LEU A 39 60.15 15.85 21.69
C LEU A 39 61.30 16.81 21.34
N ARG A 40 61.87 16.66 20.14
CA ARG A 40 62.81 17.63 19.57
C ARG A 40 62.07 18.92 19.18
N ASP A 41 62.78 20.05 19.12
CA ASP A 41 62.19 21.33 18.69
C ASP A 41 61.52 21.29 17.30
N ASP A 42 61.96 20.40 16.41
CA ASP A 42 61.37 20.17 15.08
C ASP A 42 60.12 19.28 15.10
N GLY A 43 59.70 18.84 16.28
CA GLY A 43 58.53 18.01 16.49
C GLY A 43 58.76 16.52 16.22
N ALA A 44 59.99 16.05 15.97
CA ALA A 44 60.31 14.63 15.83
C ALA A 44 60.63 13.96 17.19
N LEU A 45 60.53 12.62 17.23
CA LEU A 45 60.94 11.83 18.41
C LEU A 45 62.46 11.92 18.60
N ASP A 46 62.90 12.28 19.81
CA ASP A 46 64.33 12.29 20.13
C ASP A 46 64.85 10.88 20.43
N ASP A 47 66.16 10.69 20.25
CA ASP A 47 66.84 9.48 20.68
C ASP A 47 67.03 9.49 22.21
N LEU A 48 66.35 8.57 22.89
CA LEU A 48 66.43 8.44 24.35
C LEU A 48 67.63 7.60 24.80
N SER A 49 68.55 7.23 23.89
CA SER A 49 69.77 6.51 24.24
C SER A 49 70.56 7.25 25.32
N GLY A 50 70.75 6.61 26.48
CA GLY A 50 71.41 7.18 27.66
C GLY A 50 70.48 7.64 28.80
N ILE A 51 69.16 7.72 28.57
CA ILE A 51 68.16 7.87 29.65
C ILE A 51 67.67 6.48 30.06
N THR A 52 67.74 6.16 31.36
CA THR A 52 67.24 4.89 31.91
C THR A 52 65.81 5.00 32.43
N GLY A 53 65.35 6.21 32.74
CA GLY A 53 63.98 6.51 33.15
C GLY A 53 63.79 7.99 33.47
N VAL A 54 62.58 8.39 33.82
CA VAL A 54 62.26 9.73 34.27
C VAL A 54 61.59 9.68 35.64
N ALA A 55 62.02 10.57 36.54
CA ALA A 55 61.50 10.69 37.90
C ALA A 55 60.67 11.96 38.06
N LEU A 56 59.49 11.84 38.68
CA LEU A 56 58.69 12.98 39.18
C LEU A 56 58.99 13.19 40.66
N ASN A 57 59.42 14.41 40.99
CA ASN A 57 59.62 14.89 42.36
C ASN A 57 58.61 15.98 42.68
N ILE A 58 57.91 15.87 43.81
CA ILE A 58 57.01 16.91 44.33
C ILE A 58 57.44 17.28 45.75
N VAL A 59 57.55 18.59 46.02
CA VAL A 59 58.00 19.15 47.31
C VAL A 59 57.05 20.26 47.78
N SER A 60 56.69 20.28 49.07
CA SER A 60 55.79 21.28 49.65
C SER A 60 56.50 22.57 50.06
N TYR A 61 55.83 23.72 49.96
CA TYR A 61 56.36 25.03 50.31
C TYR A 61 56.39 25.24 51.83
N GLY A 62 57.60 25.23 52.39
CA GLY A 62 57.91 25.40 53.82
C GLY A 62 59.37 25.07 54.17
N GLY A 63 60.07 24.31 53.31
CA GLY A 63 61.52 24.09 53.33
C GLY A 63 62.19 24.61 52.06
N THR A 64 63.40 25.12 52.18
CA THR A 64 64.19 25.82 51.16
C THR A 64 64.85 24.91 50.12
N LYS A 65 64.62 25.19 48.82
CA LYS A 65 65.35 24.82 47.58
C LYS A 65 65.51 23.33 47.16
N PRO A 66 65.68 23.07 45.84
CA PRO A 66 65.84 21.72 45.27
C PRO A 66 67.09 21.00 45.78
N GLY A 67 66.93 19.81 46.39
CA GLY A 67 68.05 19.02 46.91
C GLY A 67 67.74 18.06 48.08
N GLU A 68 66.55 18.11 48.68
CA GLU A 68 66.15 17.22 49.78
C GLU A 68 65.04 16.23 49.39
N THR A 69 64.80 15.23 50.27
CA THR A 69 63.95 14.06 50.05
C THR A 69 62.55 14.45 49.54
N PRO A 70 62.13 13.99 48.35
CA PRO A 70 60.83 14.35 47.80
C PRO A 70 59.70 13.83 48.67
N TRP A 71 58.63 14.63 48.81
CA TRP A 71 57.40 14.17 49.45
C TRP A 71 56.76 13.03 48.62
N VAL A 72 56.89 13.11 47.30
CA VAL A 72 56.60 12.02 46.37
C VAL A 72 57.71 11.93 45.34
N LEU A 73 58.36 10.76 45.27
CA LEU A 73 59.29 10.37 44.21
C LEU A 73 58.73 9.14 43.50
N ARG A 74 58.51 9.27 42.19
CA ARG A 74 58.09 8.16 41.33
C ARG A 74 58.94 8.14 40.07
N THR A 75 59.55 6.99 39.82
CA THR A 75 60.38 6.76 38.63
C THR A 75 59.62 5.89 37.66
N VAL A 76 59.53 6.34 36.41
CA VAL A 76 59.05 5.56 35.28
C VAL A 76 60.28 5.15 34.45
N PRO A 77 60.59 3.85 34.33
CA PRO A 77 61.68 3.40 33.49
C PRO A 77 61.35 3.67 32.02
N VAL A 78 62.38 3.93 31.20
CA VAL A 78 62.19 4.32 29.79
C VAL A 78 61.44 3.26 28.96
N ALA A 79 61.53 1.99 29.36
CA ALA A 79 60.81 0.88 28.73
C ALA A 79 59.28 1.00 28.84
N ASP A 80 58.78 1.72 29.84
CA ASP A 80 57.35 1.95 30.06
C ASP A 80 56.85 3.21 29.34
N PHE A 81 57.71 3.88 28.56
CA PHE A 81 57.31 5.06 27.81
C PHE A 81 56.47 4.61 26.63
N THR A 82 55.36 5.30 26.40
CA THR A 82 54.43 4.97 25.32
C THR A 82 54.34 6.12 24.33
N THR A 83 54.14 5.78 23.06
CA THR A 83 53.62 6.72 22.07
C THR A 83 52.09 6.61 22.10
N PRO A 84 51.34 7.70 22.32
CA PRO A 84 49.92 7.60 22.59
C PRO A 84 49.14 7.20 21.32
N PRO A 85 48.19 6.24 21.40
CA PRO A 85 47.21 6.02 20.34
C PRO A 85 46.05 7.01 20.48
N ASN A 86 45.86 7.83 19.44
CA ASN A 86 44.64 8.58 19.08
C ASN A 86 44.35 9.94 19.75
N ALA A 87 44.43 10.97 18.88
CA ALA A 87 43.79 12.28 18.80
C ALA A 87 42.95 12.81 19.98
N ASN A 88 43.49 13.77 20.74
CA ASN A 88 42.81 15.03 21.10
C ASN A 88 43.62 15.92 22.11
N THR A 89 44.85 16.36 21.79
CA THR A 89 45.25 17.79 21.77
C THR A 89 46.73 18.02 21.40
N VAL A 90 46.94 18.84 20.37
CA VAL A 90 48.15 19.62 19.93
C VAL A 90 49.48 18.91 19.62
N MET A 91 49.90 17.79 20.22
CA MET A 91 51.18 17.14 19.85
C MET A 91 51.18 15.61 20.07
N ASP A 92 50.08 14.92 19.76
CA ASP A 92 49.97 13.47 19.97
C ASP A 92 50.34 12.70 18.69
N GLY A 93 51.49 12.01 18.72
CA GLY A 93 52.02 11.17 17.63
C GLY A 93 53.54 11.25 17.46
N THR A 94 54.18 12.27 18.03
CA THR A 94 55.61 12.56 17.80
C THR A 94 56.44 12.84 19.06
N ALA A 95 55.91 12.54 20.25
CA ALA A 95 56.61 12.66 21.53
C ALA A 95 56.64 11.32 22.28
N TRP A 96 57.67 11.11 23.12
CA TRP A 96 57.70 10.03 24.09
C TRP A 96 56.99 10.44 25.38
N HIS A 97 56.09 9.61 25.91
CA HIS A 97 55.31 9.95 27.11
C HIS A 97 55.58 9.01 28.27
N ALA A 98 55.73 9.60 29.46
CA ALA A 98 55.72 8.90 30.73
C ALA A 98 54.53 9.37 31.59
N GLU A 99 53.87 8.43 32.27
CA GLU A 99 52.73 8.72 33.15
C GLU A 99 53.00 8.21 34.57
N VAL A 100 52.79 9.09 35.56
CA VAL A 100 52.80 8.75 36.98
C VAL A 100 51.40 8.94 37.54
N ALA A 101 50.83 7.87 38.06
CA ALA A 101 49.58 7.91 38.81
C ALA A 101 49.87 8.05 40.31
N LEU A 102 49.22 9.03 40.96
CA LEU A 102 49.29 9.23 42.40
C LEU A 102 48.00 8.73 43.05
N SER A 103 48.14 7.93 44.10
CA SER A 103 47.00 7.43 44.88
C SER A 103 46.33 8.54 45.68
N SER A 104 45.11 8.29 46.17
CA SER A 104 44.38 9.24 47.00
C SER A 104 45.09 9.57 48.32
N GLU A 105 45.81 8.60 48.89
CA GLU A 105 46.58 8.78 50.14
C GLU A 105 47.83 9.62 49.90
N GLU A 106 48.55 9.40 48.79
CA GLU A 106 49.69 10.22 48.38
C GLU A 106 49.31 11.64 47.99
N MET A 107 48.04 11.88 47.68
CA MET A 107 47.49 13.19 47.34
C MET A 107 46.88 13.92 48.53
N THR A 108 47.01 13.38 49.75
CA THR A 108 46.61 14.08 50.99
C THR A 108 47.61 15.20 51.28
N LEU A 109 47.59 16.23 50.43
CA LEU A 109 48.34 17.47 50.59
C LEU A 109 47.85 18.12 51.89
N PRO A 110 48.73 18.43 52.86
CA PRO A 110 48.30 19.05 54.11
C PRO A 110 47.81 20.47 53.83
N VAL A 111 46.52 20.62 53.57
CA VAL A 111 45.83 21.91 53.53
C VAL A 111 45.13 22.07 54.87
N GLU A 112 45.92 22.35 55.90
CA GLU A 112 45.38 22.82 57.18
C GLU A 112 44.87 24.26 56.95
N ASP A 113 43.57 24.43 57.15
CA ASP A 113 42.81 25.67 57.33
C ASP A 113 43.04 26.83 56.33
N SER A 114 42.02 27.07 55.49
CA SER A 114 41.65 28.32 54.80
C SER A 114 42.70 29.11 53.99
N GLY A 115 43.93 28.59 53.81
CA GLY A 115 45.00 29.21 53.03
C GLY A 115 45.27 28.57 51.66
N SER A 116 45.84 29.35 50.74
CA SER A 116 46.42 28.87 49.48
C SER A 116 47.82 28.29 49.74
N ARG A 117 48.11 27.04 49.36
CA ARG A 117 49.47 26.46 49.41
C ARG A 117 50.03 26.22 48.01
N THR A 118 51.31 26.52 47.83
CA THR A 118 52.05 26.26 46.59
C THR A 118 52.92 25.01 46.77
N TYR A 119 53.01 24.17 45.75
CA TYR A 119 53.88 23.01 45.67
C TYR A 119 54.78 23.17 44.46
N TRP A 120 56.03 22.74 44.58
CA TRP A 120 56.96 22.69 43.46
C TRP A 120 57.06 21.26 42.96
N PHE A 121 57.08 21.09 41.65
CA PHE A 121 57.34 19.80 41.02
C PHE A 121 58.48 19.90 40.02
N GLU A 122 59.22 18.81 39.89
CA GLU A 122 60.34 18.67 38.95
C GLU A 122 60.29 17.28 38.31
N TRP A 123 60.46 17.24 36.99
CA TRP A 123 60.74 16.02 36.24
C TRP A 123 62.23 15.92 35.98
N ARG A 124 62.82 14.75 36.22
CA ARG A 124 64.26 14.50 36.04
C ARG A 124 64.51 13.29 35.16
N ALA A 125 65.36 13.42 34.14
CA ALA A 125 65.90 12.29 33.41
C ALA A 125 66.97 11.60 34.26
N LEU A 126 66.87 10.28 34.41
CA LEU A 126 67.87 9.45 35.04
C LEU A 126 68.83 8.95 33.97
N THR A 127 70.12 9.19 34.14
CA THR A 127 71.17 8.71 33.23
C THR A 127 72.24 7.97 34.01
N ALA A 128 73.12 7.25 33.31
CA ALA A 128 74.26 6.56 33.93
C ALA A 128 75.21 7.53 34.68
N ALA A 129 75.21 8.82 34.34
CA ALA A 129 76.06 9.85 34.96
C ALA A 129 75.37 10.65 36.08
N GLY A 130 74.08 10.41 36.35
CA GLY A 130 73.28 11.14 37.35
C GLY A 130 71.95 11.65 36.81
N ALA A 131 71.19 12.36 37.65
CA ALA A 131 69.86 12.88 37.30
C ALA A 131 69.92 14.33 36.78
N VAL A 132 69.27 14.62 35.66
CA VAL A 132 69.20 15.95 35.02
C VAL A 132 67.75 16.46 35.04
N ILE A 133 67.52 17.71 35.44
CA ILE A 133 66.18 18.30 35.47
C ILE A 133 65.71 18.60 34.03
N LEU A 134 64.54 18.09 33.67
CA LEU A 134 63.91 18.27 32.36
C LEU A 134 62.90 19.43 32.38
N ALA A 135 62.03 19.46 33.40
CA ALA A 135 60.99 20.47 33.54
C ALA A 135 60.69 20.70 35.02
N ALA A 136 60.40 21.94 35.41
CA ALA A 136 59.99 22.28 36.76
C ALA A 136 58.87 23.33 36.74
N GLY A 137 58.01 23.33 37.75
CA GLY A 137 56.90 24.27 37.84
C GLY A 137 56.26 24.36 39.23
N GLN A 138 55.33 25.30 39.37
CA GLN A 138 54.54 25.50 40.58
C GLN A 138 53.10 25.02 40.39
N LEU A 139 52.55 24.39 41.43
CA LEU A 139 51.14 24.06 41.57
C LEU A 139 50.56 24.78 42.79
N VAL A 140 49.53 25.61 42.60
CA VAL A 140 48.86 26.33 43.71
C VAL A 140 47.50 25.69 44.00
N VAL A 141 47.28 25.28 45.25
CA VAL A 141 46.01 24.70 45.74
C VAL A 141 45.35 25.65 46.73
N ARG A 142 44.09 26.04 46.49
CA ARG A 142 43.28 26.90 47.38
C ARG A 142 42.14 26.14 48.03
N GLY A 143 42.03 26.20 49.36
CA GLY A 143 40.86 25.69 50.09
C GLY A 143 39.64 26.63 49.95
N ILE A 144 38.44 26.07 49.75
CA ILE A 144 37.17 26.82 49.71
C ILE A 144 36.54 26.74 51.11
N GLY A 145 36.54 27.84 51.86
CA GLY A 145 35.97 27.89 53.21
C GLY A 145 34.44 27.87 53.19
N GLY A 146 33.84 26.84 53.80
CA GLY A 146 32.41 26.78 54.12
C GLY A 146 32.23 26.07 55.45
N THR A 147 31.29 26.50 56.28
CA THR A 147 31.03 26.00 57.64
C THR A 147 30.41 24.60 57.67
N SER A 148 30.76 23.81 58.69
CA SER A 148 30.45 22.38 58.89
C SER A 148 28.98 21.93 58.72
N GLY A 149 28.00 22.82 58.86
CA GLY A 149 26.58 22.50 58.66
C GLY A 149 26.16 22.23 57.20
N ASN A 150 26.89 22.77 56.21
CA ASN A 150 26.56 22.57 54.80
C ASN A 150 27.12 21.25 54.22
N TYR A 151 28.11 20.64 54.87
CA TYR A 151 28.71 19.39 54.39
C TYR A 151 27.81 18.17 54.62
N ALA A 152 27.14 18.07 55.77
CA ALA A 152 26.23 16.96 56.05
C ALA A 152 25.04 16.93 55.07
N ARG A 153 24.42 18.09 54.82
CA ARG A 153 23.31 18.23 53.88
C ARG A 153 23.72 17.95 52.44
N THR A 154 24.92 18.37 52.04
CA THR A 154 25.45 18.10 50.69
C THR A 154 25.82 16.62 50.52
N ALA A 155 26.35 15.97 51.56
CA ALA A 155 26.64 14.53 51.55
C ALA A 155 25.37 13.68 51.45
N GLU A 156 24.30 14.05 52.16
CA GLU A 156 22.99 13.39 52.06
C GLU A 156 22.39 13.55 50.66
N VAL A 157 22.39 14.78 50.12
CA VAL A 157 21.90 15.06 48.76
C VAL A 157 22.70 14.31 47.69
N ASN A 158 24.03 14.20 47.85
CA ASN A 158 24.86 13.44 46.92
C ASN A 158 24.61 11.94 47.01
N THR A 159 24.38 11.41 48.22
CA THR A 159 24.05 9.99 48.43
C THR A 159 22.69 9.66 47.81
N GLU A 160 21.71 10.53 47.99
CA GLU A 160 20.39 10.40 47.36
C GLU A 160 20.47 10.49 45.83
N SER A 161 21.26 11.43 45.30
CA SER A 161 21.49 11.58 43.86
C SER A 161 22.14 10.34 43.23
N LEU A 162 23.13 9.75 43.91
CA LEU A 162 23.77 8.49 43.47
C LEU A 162 22.81 7.30 43.53
N ALA A 163 21.96 7.22 44.56
CA ALA A 163 20.95 6.18 44.68
C ALA A 163 19.90 6.28 43.57
N ARG A 164 19.46 7.51 43.21
CA ARG A 164 18.54 7.76 42.09
C ARG A 164 19.18 7.36 40.75
N ALA A 165 20.41 7.77 40.49
CA ALA A 165 21.12 7.40 39.26
C ALA A 165 21.33 5.88 39.10
N ALA A 166 21.58 5.17 40.22
CA ALA A 166 21.67 3.71 40.22
C ALA A 166 20.31 3.04 39.95
N ALA A 167 19.22 3.57 40.53
CA ALA A 167 17.87 3.10 40.29
C ALA A 167 17.44 3.31 38.82
N ASP A 168 17.72 4.49 38.25
CA ASP A 168 17.42 4.81 36.84
C ASP A 168 18.20 3.88 35.89
N SER A 169 19.46 3.59 36.21
CA SER A 169 20.29 2.66 35.44
C SER A 169 19.77 1.22 35.50
N ALA A 170 19.30 0.78 36.67
CA ALA A 170 18.70 -0.54 36.84
C ALA A 170 17.35 -0.65 36.10
N GLU A 171 16.52 0.39 36.13
CA GLU A 171 15.27 0.44 35.39
C GLU A 171 15.51 0.40 33.88
N ALA A 172 16.51 1.13 33.37
CA ALA A 172 16.90 1.09 31.96
C ALA A 172 17.36 -0.31 31.51
N GLN A 173 18.11 -1.03 32.35
CA GLN A 173 18.52 -2.41 32.08
C GLN A 173 17.32 -3.37 32.05
N LEU A 174 16.36 -3.21 32.98
CA LEU A 174 15.15 -4.02 33.00
C LEU A 174 14.26 -3.79 31.77
N ARG A 175 14.13 -2.53 31.32
CA ARG A 175 13.43 -2.20 30.07
C ARG A 175 14.11 -2.87 28.87
N ALA A 176 15.44 -2.77 28.75
CA ALA A 176 16.18 -3.39 27.65
C ALA A 176 16.05 -4.92 27.61
N ILE A 177 16.02 -5.58 28.78
CA ILE A 177 15.76 -7.03 28.88
C ILE A 177 14.32 -7.36 28.46
N GLY A 178 13.34 -6.55 28.86
CA GLY A 178 11.95 -6.68 28.43
C GLY A 178 11.79 -6.55 26.92
N ASP A 179 12.39 -5.53 26.31
CA ASP A 179 12.34 -5.29 24.86
C ASP A 179 12.98 -6.44 24.07
N ALA A 180 14.10 -6.98 24.57
CA ALA A 180 14.75 -8.14 23.97
C ALA A 180 13.89 -9.41 24.06
N ALA A 181 13.23 -9.64 25.20
CA ALA A 181 12.31 -10.77 25.39
C ALA A 181 11.06 -10.64 24.50
N GLU A 182 10.49 -9.44 24.38
CA GLU A 182 9.37 -9.17 23.48
C GLU A 182 9.76 -9.38 22.01
N THR A 183 10.94 -8.90 21.60
CA THR A 183 11.47 -9.10 20.25
C THR A 183 11.65 -10.59 19.94
N ALA A 184 12.22 -11.36 20.87
CA ALA A 184 12.38 -12.80 20.71
C ALA A 184 11.02 -13.53 20.60
N ALA A 185 10.03 -13.14 21.41
CA ALA A 185 8.67 -13.69 21.33
C ALA A 185 7.99 -13.37 19.98
N ARG A 186 8.15 -12.14 19.47
CA ARG A 186 7.63 -11.74 18.14
C ARG A 186 8.29 -12.55 17.01
N ILE A 187 9.60 -12.74 17.04
CA ILE A 187 10.31 -13.56 16.04
C ILE A 187 9.83 -15.01 16.07
N ALA A 188 9.65 -15.60 17.27
CA ALA A 188 9.15 -16.96 17.41
C ALA A 188 7.71 -17.11 16.88
N ALA A 189 6.85 -16.11 17.13
CA ALA A 189 5.49 -16.09 16.61
C ALA A 189 5.47 -16.00 15.06
N ILE A 190 6.27 -15.09 14.48
CA ILE A 190 6.40 -14.94 13.02
C ILE A 190 6.91 -16.24 12.37
N THR A 191 7.92 -16.87 12.98
CA THR A 191 8.47 -18.14 12.48
C THR A 191 7.42 -19.25 12.50
N THR A 192 6.63 -19.32 13.57
CA THR A 192 5.53 -20.30 13.71
C THR A 192 4.41 -20.04 12.68
N GLU A 193 4.06 -18.77 12.46
CA GLU A 193 3.09 -18.37 11.44
C GLU A 193 3.57 -18.72 10.03
N SER A 194 4.84 -18.46 9.70
CA SER A 194 5.45 -18.81 8.41
C SER A 194 5.40 -20.32 8.16
N ALA A 195 5.81 -21.13 9.13
CA ALA A 195 5.75 -22.59 9.03
C ALA A 195 4.31 -23.11 8.86
N THR A 196 3.34 -22.47 9.51
CA THR A 196 1.92 -22.82 9.38
C THR A 196 1.39 -22.48 7.98
N ARG A 197 1.80 -21.34 7.40
CA ARG A 197 1.44 -20.95 6.03
C ARG A 197 2.06 -21.89 4.99
N GLU A 198 3.33 -22.23 5.12
CA GLU A 198 4.01 -23.18 4.22
C GLU A 198 3.34 -24.57 4.24
N ALA A 199 2.93 -25.04 5.42
CA ALA A 199 2.19 -26.28 5.55
C ALA A 199 0.80 -26.22 4.90
N ALA A 200 0.10 -25.08 5.02
CA ALA A 200 -1.19 -24.85 4.38
C ALA A 200 -1.07 -24.79 2.86
N ASP A 201 -0.07 -24.07 2.33
CA ASP A 201 0.19 -23.98 0.89
C ASP A 201 0.52 -25.35 0.29
N THR A 202 1.30 -26.16 1.01
CA THR A 202 1.62 -27.54 0.62
C THR A 202 0.36 -28.42 0.60
N ALA A 203 -0.51 -28.29 1.60
CA ALA A 203 -1.77 -29.03 1.66
C ALA A 203 -2.73 -28.62 0.54
N GLU A 204 -2.81 -27.32 0.21
CA GLU A 204 -3.61 -26.83 -0.90
C GLU A 204 -3.08 -27.35 -2.25
N ALA A 205 -1.76 -27.35 -2.46
CA ALA A 205 -1.15 -27.89 -3.67
C ALA A 205 -1.45 -29.38 -3.86
N LEU A 206 -1.39 -30.17 -2.78
CA LEU A 206 -1.77 -31.59 -2.81
C LEU A 206 -3.26 -31.80 -3.11
N ALA A 207 -4.14 -30.95 -2.54
CA ALA A 207 -5.57 -31.02 -2.80
C ALA A 207 -5.92 -30.69 -4.26
N ARG A 208 -5.26 -29.67 -4.85
CA ARG A 208 -5.41 -29.33 -6.28
C ARG A 208 -4.94 -30.47 -7.18
N ALA A 209 -3.77 -31.05 -6.90
CA ALA A 209 -3.25 -32.18 -7.66
C ALA A 209 -4.18 -33.42 -7.60
N ALA A 210 -4.79 -33.69 -6.45
CA ALA A 210 -5.77 -34.77 -6.30
C ALA A 210 -7.06 -34.49 -7.09
N ALA A 211 -7.52 -33.24 -7.12
CA ALA A 211 -8.68 -32.83 -7.92
C ALA A 211 -8.43 -32.97 -9.42
N ASP A 212 -7.26 -32.53 -9.91
CA ASP A 212 -6.86 -32.65 -11.32
C ASP A 212 -6.76 -34.12 -11.77
N ALA A 213 -6.25 -34.99 -10.89
CA ALA A 213 -6.18 -36.42 -11.14
C ALA A 213 -7.58 -37.06 -11.22
N ALA A 214 -8.50 -36.66 -10.32
CA ALA A 214 -9.89 -37.12 -10.34
C ALA A 214 -10.64 -36.65 -11.60
N GLU A 215 -10.46 -35.39 -12.00
CA GLU A 215 -11.04 -34.87 -13.24
C GLU A 215 -10.52 -35.61 -14.47
N SER A 216 -9.20 -35.86 -14.53
CA SER A 216 -8.58 -36.60 -15.63
C SER A 216 -9.12 -38.03 -15.75
N ALA A 217 -9.32 -38.72 -14.63
CA ALA A 217 -9.92 -40.05 -14.60
C ALA A 217 -11.39 -40.05 -15.07
N ALA A 218 -12.16 -39.04 -14.65
CA ALA A 218 -13.56 -38.87 -15.09
C ALA A 218 -13.64 -38.62 -16.60
N ARG A 219 -12.77 -37.76 -17.15
CA ARG A 219 -12.69 -37.49 -18.60
C ARG A 219 -12.33 -38.75 -19.40
N GLN A 220 -11.37 -39.55 -18.94
CA GLN A 220 -11.02 -40.82 -19.61
C GLN A 220 -12.18 -41.82 -19.62
N THR A 221 -12.94 -41.88 -18.52
CA THR A 221 -14.14 -42.73 -18.42
C THR A 221 -15.22 -42.28 -19.41
N ALA A 222 -15.46 -40.98 -19.53
CA ALA A 222 -16.43 -40.42 -20.48
C ALA A 222 -16.04 -40.68 -21.94
N VAL A 223 -14.77 -40.48 -22.30
CA VAL A 223 -14.26 -40.76 -23.66
C VAL A 223 -14.41 -42.25 -24.00
N SER A 224 -14.12 -43.13 -23.05
CA SER A 224 -14.27 -44.59 -23.24
C SER A 224 -15.74 -44.98 -23.44
N ALA A 225 -16.66 -44.36 -22.72
CA ALA A 225 -18.09 -44.56 -22.89
C ALA A 225 -18.60 -44.05 -24.25
N GLU A 226 -18.14 -42.88 -24.70
CA GLU A 226 -18.51 -42.36 -26.03
C GLU A 226 -17.98 -43.26 -27.16
N ALA A 227 -16.76 -43.76 -27.04
CA ALA A 227 -16.18 -44.70 -28.01
C ALA A 227 -17.00 -46.00 -28.11
N ALA A 228 -17.45 -46.54 -26.96
CA ALA A 228 -18.34 -47.71 -26.93
C ALA A 228 -19.69 -47.43 -27.58
N ALA A 229 -20.29 -46.26 -27.32
CA ALA A 229 -21.57 -45.86 -27.91
C ALA A 229 -21.47 -45.69 -29.44
N ARG A 230 -20.39 -45.07 -29.95
CA ARG A 230 -20.13 -44.95 -31.39
C ARG A 230 -19.97 -46.32 -32.05
N THR A 231 -19.24 -47.23 -31.41
CA THR A 231 -19.05 -48.60 -31.91
C THR A 231 -20.39 -49.34 -32.02
N ALA A 232 -21.25 -49.22 -31.01
CA ALA A 232 -22.60 -49.80 -31.05
C ALA A 232 -23.47 -49.18 -32.17
N ALA A 233 -23.42 -47.86 -32.36
CA ALA A 233 -24.15 -47.18 -33.43
C ALA A 233 -23.72 -47.64 -34.83
N VAL A 234 -22.41 -47.83 -35.05
CA VAL A 234 -21.87 -48.38 -36.30
C VAL A 234 -22.34 -49.82 -36.52
N GLY A 235 -22.38 -50.64 -35.46
CA GLY A 235 -22.94 -52.00 -35.53
C GLY A 235 -24.42 -52.02 -35.94
N ASN A 236 -25.22 -51.13 -35.38
CA ASN A 236 -26.63 -50.97 -35.75
C ASN A 236 -26.80 -50.52 -37.21
N LEU A 237 -26.00 -49.53 -37.66
CA LEU A 237 -26.03 -49.05 -39.04
C LEU A 237 -25.62 -50.16 -40.02
N THR A 238 -24.59 -50.94 -39.68
CA THR A 238 -24.15 -52.09 -40.48
C THR A 238 -25.29 -53.09 -40.64
N THR A 239 -25.99 -53.43 -39.54
CA THR A 239 -27.15 -54.33 -39.55
C THR A 239 -28.28 -53.79 -40.42
N ALA A 240 -28.56 -52.49 -40.35
CA ALA A 240 -29.58 -51.84 -41.17
C ALA A 240 -29.23 -51.85 -42.67
N VAL A 241 -27.96 -51.57 -43.01
CA VAL A 241 -27.46 -51.63 -44.40
C VAL A 241 -27.51 -53.06 -44.94
N THR A 242 -27.15 -54.07 -44.13
CA THR A 242 -27.28 -55.48 -44.53
C THR A 242 -28.74 -55.86 -44.78
N SER A 243 -29.67 -55.41 -43.93
CA SER A 243 -31.11 -55.65 -44.09
C SER A 243 -31.67 -54.96 -45.35
N LEU A 244 -31.25 -53.72 -45.61
CA LEU A 244 -31.61 -52.98 -46.82
C LEU A 244 -31.06 -53.68 -48.08
N SER A 245 -29.81 -54.11 -48.05
CA SER A 245 -29.18 -54.88 -49.13
C SER A 245 -29.94 -56.18 -49.42
N GLN A 246 -30.36 -56.91 -48.39
CA GLN A 246 -31.21 -58.11 -48.53
C GLN A 246 -32.59 -57.78 -49.11
N SER A 247 -33.21 -56.67 -48.70
CA SER A 247 -34.48 -56.21 -49.28
C SER A 247 -34.36 -55.79 -50.75
N MET A 248 -33.17 -55.32 -51.16
CA MET A 248 -32.87 -54.95 -52.54
C MET A 248 -32.47 -56.14 -53.43
N GLN A 249 -32.10 -57.30 -52.86
CA GLN A 249 -31.72 -58.50 -53.62
C GLN A 249 -32.88 -59.20 -54.37
N GLY A 250 -34.09 -58.62 -54.35
CA GLY A 250 -35.25 -59.06 -55.14
C GLY A 250 -35.75 -58.04 -56.18
N LEU A 251 -35.20 -56.82 -56.24
CA LEU A 251 -35.61 -55.81 -57.23
C LEU A 251 -34.85 -56.06 -58.54
N GLN A 252 -35.50 -56.74 -59.49
CA GLN A 252 -35.04 -56.78 -60.88
C GLN A 252 -35.04 -55.36 -61.45
N VAL A 253 -33.88 -54.90 -61.89
CA VAL A 253 -33.73 -53.72 -62.77
C VAL A 253 -34.48 -54.05 -64.07
N GLY A 254 -35.72 -53.53 -64.21
CA GLY A 254 -36.61 -54.01 -65.26
C GLY A 254 -37.79 -53.13 -65.68
N ASP A 255 -38.21 -52.10 -64.93
CA ASP A 255 -39.30 -51.22 -65.38
C ASP A 255 -38.81 -49.81 -65.75
N ALA A 256 -39.05 -49.47 -67.01
CA ALA A 256 -38.43 -48.39 -67.75
C ALA A 256 -38.85 -46.98 -67.30
N PHE A 257 -37.89 -46.12 -66.98
CA PHE A 257 -38.06 -44.67 -67.09
C PHE A 257 -37.61 -44.24 -68.51
N ARG A 258 -38.58 -44.14 -69.42
CA ARG A 258 -38.36 -43.62 -70.78
C ARG A 258 -38.22 -42.09 -70.72
N VAL A 259 -37.03 -41.58 -71.01
CA VAL A 259 -36.85 -40.19 -71.44
C VAL A 259 -37.30 -40.09 -72.89
N ALA A 260 -38.28 -39.23 -73.16
CA ALA A 260 -38.79 -39.00 -74.51
C ALA A 260 -37.80 -38.15 -75.33
N ASN A 261 -37.55 -38.61 -76.56
CA ASN A 261 -36.90 -37.93 -77.69
C ASN A 261 -35.44 -37.46 -77.55
N VAL A 262 -34.55 -38.33 -78.03
CA VAL A 262 -33.16 -38.06 -78.45
C VAL A 262 -33.17 -37.53 -79.89
N ALA A 263 -33.72 -36.33 -80.10
CA ALA A 263 -33.72 -35.67 -81.42
C ALA A 263 -33.10 -34.26 -81.40
N ASP A 264 -32.73 -33.72 -80.23
CA ASP A 264 -32.21 -32.33 -80.11
C ASP A 264 -30.76 -32.22 -79.58
N LEU A 265 -29.96 -33.29 -79.57
CA LEU A 265 -28.54 -33.16 -79.25
C LEU A 265 -27.70 -32.95 -80.51
N PRO A 266 -27.01 -31.81 -80.66
CA PRO A 266 -26.23 -31.50 -81.85
C PRO A 266 -25.11 -32.52 -82.06
N ALA A 267 -25.17 -33.16 -83.21
CA ALA A 267 -24.11 -33.99 -83.75
C ALA A 267 -22.90 -33.11 -84.09
N THR A 268 -21.76 -33.40 -83.47
CA THR A 268 -20.51 -33.63 -84.21
C THR A 268 -19.54 -34.39 -83.32
N ALA A 269 -19.43 -35.68 -83.60
CA ALA A 269 -18.30 -36.50 -83.27
C ALA A 269 -17.11 -36.13 -84.18
N ASN A 270 -15.90 -36.24 -83.65
CA ASN A 270 -14.72 -36.80 -84.30
C ASN A 270 -13.66 -37.00 -83.20
N GLY A 271 -13.22 -38.21 -82.84
CA GLY A 271 -13.52 -39.51 -83.41
C GLY A 271 -13.12 -40.64 -82.47
N THR A 272 -13.64 -41.81 -82.82
CA THR A 272 -13.07 -43.15 -82.64
C THR A 272 -12.47 -43.53 -81.29
N GLY A 273 -13.26 -44.34 -80.57
CA GLY A 273 -12.78 -45.59 -80.01
C GLY A 273 -12.01 -45.52 -78.69
N ALA A 274 -12.74 -45.46 -77.57
CA ALA A 274 -12.36 -46.14 -76.34
C ALA A 274 -13.55 -46.18 -75.37
N THR A 275 -14.18 -47.33 -75.27
CA THR A 275 -15.04 -47.73 -74.15
C THR A 275 -14.20 -47.60 -72.88
N ARG A 276 -14.52 -46.65 -72.00
CA ARG A 276 -13.81 -46.46 -70.73
C ARG A 276 -14.36 -47.45 -69.69
N PHE A 277 -13.71 -48.60 -69.58
CA PHE A 277 -13.69 -49.38 -68.34
C PHE A 277 -12.55 -48.85 -67.46
N ALA A 278 -12.77 -48.78 -66.14
CA ALA A 278 -11.69 -48.69 -65.18
C ALA A 278 -12.02 -49.60 -63.99
N GLU A 279 -11.29 -50.71 -63.91
CA GLU A 279 -11.15 -51.53 -62.71
C GLU A 279 -10.23 -50.80 -61.70
N VAL A 280 -10.51 -50.95 -60.41
CA VAL A 280 -9.68 -50.40 -59.32
C VAL A 280 -8.85 -51.54 -58.73
N TYR A 281 -7.54 -51.53 -58.94
CA TYR A 281 -6.60 -52.37 -58.20
C TYR A 281 -6.15 -51.65 -56.92
N ALA A 282 -6.17 -52.37 -55.79
CA ALA A 282 -5.48 -51.97 -54.57
C ALA A 282 -4.14 -52.73 -54.51
N ASP A 283 -3.02 -52.03 -54.51
CA ASP A 283 -1.71 -52.62 -54.22
C ASP A 283 -1.52 -52.72 -52.71
N GLY A 284 -1.17 -53.93 -52.24
CA GLY A 284 -0.99 -54.30 -50.84
C GLY A 284 0.38 -53.95 -50.25
N ALA A 285 1.18 -53.05 -50.82
CA ALA A 285 2.50 -52.75 -50.29
C ALA A 285 2.93 -51.27 -50.39
N SER A 286 2.43 -50.40 -49.51
CA SER A 286 3.23 -49.31 -48.88
C SER A 286 2.43 -48.56 -47.81
N THR A 287 3.04 -48.34 -46.64
CA THR A 287 2.43 -47.68 -45.47
C THR A 287 2.67 -46.16 -45.43
N ALA A 288 2.74 -45.48 -46.56
CA ALA A 288 2.85 -44.02 -46.59
C ALA A 288 2.26 -43.44 -47.89
N ASN A 289 1.31 -42.51 -47.75
CA ASN A 289 0.65 -41.72 -48.80
C ASN A 289 -0.43 -42.41 -49.67
N ASN A 290 -1.69 -42.32 -49.22
CA ASN A 290 -2.86 -42.49 -50.09
C ASN A 290 -3.02 -41.28 -51.04
N GLY A 291 -2.29 -41.27 -52.15
CA GLY A 291 -2.58 -40.43 -53.31
C GLY A 291 -3.15 -41.27 -54.45
N ARG A 292 -4.37 -40.99 -54.91
CA ARG A 292 -4.88 -41.57 -56.17
C ARG A 292 -4.30 -40.78 -57.34
N TYR A 293 -3.67 -41.47 -58.29
CA TYR A 293 -3.11 -40.87 -59.51
C TYR A 293 -3.98 -41.22 -60.71
N TRP A 294 -4.11 -40.28 -61.65
CA TRP A 294 -4.74 -40.53 -62.95
C TRP A 294 -3.68 -40.49 -64.05
N GLN A 295 -3.76 -41.45 -64.97
CA GLN A 295 -2.98 -41.47 -66.22
C GLN A 295 -3.92 -41.82 -67.38
N ALA A 296 -3.94 -41.00 -68.42
CA ALA A 296 -4.62 -41.33 -69.66
C ALA A 296 -3.73 -42.30 -70.48
N ALA A 297 -4.34 -43.29 -71.14
CA ALA A 297 -3.62 -44.25 -71.96
C ALA A 297 -2.78 -43.55 -73.05
N GLY A 298 -1.47 -43.81 -73.05
CA GLY A 298 -0.49 -43.24 -73.99
C GLY A 298 0.31 -42.03 -73.49
N ALA A 299 0.08 -41.54 -72.27
CA ALA A 299 0.86 -40.44 -71.70
C ALA A 299 2.06 -40.95 -70.86
N THR A 300 3.23 -40.31 -70.99
CA THR A 300 4.43 -40.63 -70.19
C THR A 300 4.51 -39.85 -68.87
N THR A 301 3.50 -39.05 -68.53
CA THR A 301 3.45 -38.22 -67.33
C THR A 301 2.19 -38.50 -66.49
N TRP A 302 2.37 -38.49 -65.17
CA TRP A 302 1.31 -38.71 -64.19
C TRP A 302 0.81 -37.38 -63.64
N ALA A 303 -0.51 -37.21 -63.51
CA ALA A 303 -1.11 -36.06 -62.84
C ALA A 303 -1.65 -36.46 -61.47
N LYS A 304 -1.20 -35.77 -60.42
CA LYS A 304 -1.75 -35.91 -59.06
C LYS A 304 -3.01 -35.05 -58.96
N VAL A 305 -4.15 -35.66 -58.62
CA VAL A 305 -5.37 -34.90 -58.35
C VAL A 305 -5.27 -34.33 -56.93
N ALA A 306 -5.23 -33.01 -56.81
CA ALA A 306 -5.41 -32.29 -55.57
C ALA A 306 -6.74 -31.54 -55.64
N GLY A 307 -7.65 -31.83 -54.71
CA GLY A 307 -8.94 -31.15 -54.60
C GLY A 307 -10.10 -32.11 -54.48
N ASP A 308 -10.79 -32.02 -53.34
CA ASP A 308 -12.12 -32.55 -53.13
C ASP A 308 -13.09 -31.90 -54.12
N VAL A 309 -14.06 -32.67 -54.61
CA VAL A 309 -15.09 -32.18 -55.52
C VAL A 309 -16.15 -31.45 -54.70
N THR A 310 -15.80 -30.26 -54.20
CA THR A 310 -16.74 -29.16 -53.91
C THR A 310 -15.96 -27.85 -54.05
N GLY A 311 -16.23 -27.12 -55.13
CA GLY A 311 -15.34 -26.07 -55.65
C GLY A 311 -15.15 -24.81 -54.78
N ARG A 312 -13.91 -24.33 -54.74
CA ARG A 312 -13.50 -22.92 -54.95
C ARG A 312 -11.98 -22.85 -55.03
N VAL A 313 -11.45 -22.13 -56.02
CA VAL A 313 -10.02 -21.93 -56.27
C VAL A 313 -9.52 -20.68 -55.53
N SER A 314 -8.40 -20.77 -54.82
CA SER A 314 -7.53 -19.62 -54.52
C SER A 314 -6.05 -20.05 -54.44
N THR A 315 -5.28 -19.62 -55.43
CA THR A 315 -3.84 -19.28 -55.41
C THR A 315 -2.85 -20.04 -54.50
N LEU A 316 -2.01 -20.83 -55.18
CA LEU A 316 -0.56 -21.05 -55.05
C LEU A 316 0.19 -20.43 -53.84
N GLU A 317 0.58 -21.26 -52.86
CA GLU A 317 1.75 -21.02 -52.01
C GLU A 317 2.72 -22.21 -52.09
N THR A 318 3.98 -21.91 -52.42
CA THR A 318 5.11 -22.85 -52.46
C THR A 318 5.58 -23.20 -51.04
N PHE A 319 5.46 -24.46 -50.63
CA PHE A 319 6.13 -24.97 -49.42
C PHE A 319 7.58 -25.33 -49.73
N SER A 320 8.50 -24.56 -49.17
CA SER A 320 9.93 -24.89 -49.07
C SER A 320 10.15 -25.89 -47.93
N THR A 321 11.00 -26.87 -48.19
CA THR A 321 11.39 -27.97 -47.30
C THR A 321 12.30 -27.51 -46.17
N SER A 322 11.88 -27.65 -44.91
CA SER A 322 12.82 -27.77 -43.79
C SER A 322 12.25 -28.68 -42.70
N ALA A 323 13.15 -29.38 -42.01
CA ALA A 323 12.89 -30.56 -41.20
C ALA A 323 11.93 -30.32 -40.02
N THR A 324 11.09 -31.32 -39.78
CA THR A 324 10.00 -31.40 -38.81
C THR A 324 10.38 -31.09 -37.36
N ALA A 325 9.82 -30.02 -36.80
CA ALA A 325 9.26 -30.03 -35.45
C ALA A 325 7.76 -30.35 -35.56
N ARG A 326 7.27 -31.24 -34.69
CA ARG A 326 5.86 -31.68 -34.62
C ARG A 326 4.93 -30.46 -34.54
N LEU A 327 4.09 -30.24 -35.56
CA LEU A 327 3.08 -29.17 -35.55
C LEU A 327 1.94 -29.47 -34.56
N PRO A 328 1.36 -28.45 -33.91
CA PRO A 328 0.24 -28.55 -32.97
C PRO A 328 -1.06 -29.01 -33.64
N ALA A 329 -1.91 -29.73 -32.90
CA ALA A 329 -3.24 -30.14 -33.37
C ALA A 329 -4.17 -28.92 -33.51
N VAL A 330 -4.95 -28.86 -34.60
CA VAL A 330 -5.92 -27.78 -34.87
C VAL A 330 -7.32 -28.32 -34.67
N GLU A 331 -8.08 -27.68 -33.78
CA GLU A 331 -9.49 -28.02 -33.51
C GLU A 331 -10.39 -26.81 -33.79
N SER A 332 -11.62 -27.06 -34.22
CA SER A 332 -12.67 -26.07 -34.52
C SER A 332 -13.77 -26.16 -33.45
N HIS A 333 -14.18 -25.02 -32.90
CA HIS A 333 -15.25 -24.91 -31.91
C HIS A 333 -16.25 -23.83 -32.33
N THR A 334 -17.50 -23.93 -31.89
CA THR A 334 -18.54 -22.94 -32.17
C THR A 334 -18.14 -21.57 -31.61
N GLY A 335 -18.06 -20.54 -32.46
CA GLY A 335 -17.60 -19.19 -32.10
C GLY A 335 -16.08 -18.95 -32.26
N LYS A 336 -15.32 -19.93 -32.78
CA LYS A 336 -13.87 -19.86 -32.96
C LYS A 336 -13.45 -20.38 -34.34
N LEU A 337 -12.67 -19.58 -35.05
CA LEU A 337 -12.20 -19.88 -36.40
C LEU A 337 -11.19 -21.03 -36.37
N GLN A 338 -10.18 -20.96 -35.47
CA GLN A 338 -9.16 -22.00 -35.27
C GLN A 338 -8.56 -21.94 -33.85
N VAL A 339 -8.28 -23.11 -33.24
CA VAL A 339 -7.51 -23.21 -31.98
C VAL A 339 -6.28 -24.09 -32.20
N TRP A 340 -5.09 -23.55 -31.92
CA TRP A 340 -3.83 -24.30 -31.98
C TRP A 340 -3.43 -24.79 -30.60
N LEU A 341 -3.20 -26.10 -30.46
CA LEU A 341 -2.98 -26.75 -29.18
C LEU A 341 -1.54 -27.23 -28.99
N ASP A 342 -0.96 -27.08 -27.80
CA ASP A 342 0.35 -27.66 -27.48
C ASP A 342 0.34 -29.20 -27.49
N ALA A 343 1.50 -29.81 -27.25
CA ALA A 343 1.65 -31.27 -27.17
C ALA A 343 0.78 -31.93 -26.09
N ASN A 344 0.25 -31.16 -25.13
CA ASN A 344 -0.64 -31.57 -24.04
C ASN A 344 -2.10 -31.17 -24.28
N ARG A 345 -2.47 -30.76 -25.50
CA ARG A 345 -3.81 -30.31 -25.92
C ARG A 345 -4.31 -29.02 -25.24
N ARG A 346 -3.40 -28.10 -24.87
CA ARG A 346 -3.78 -26.80 -24.26
C ARG A 346 -3.77 -25.68 -25.32
N PRO A 347 -4.72 -24.71 -25.30
CA PRO A 347 -4.76 -23.63 -26.29
C PRO A 347 -3.54 -22.70 -26.21
N MET A 348 -2.74 -22.65 -27.27
CA MET A 348 -1.60 -21.74 -27.43
C MET A 348 -2.00 -20.49 -28.22
N MET A 349 -2.83 -20.67 -29.26
CA MET A 349 -3.37 -19.59 -30.06
C MET A 349 -4.84 -19.85 -30.34
N THR A 350 -5.69 -18.84 -30.14
CA THR A 350 -7.11 -18.90 -30.48
C THR A 350 -7.42 -17.78 -31.45
N GLN A 351 -7.91 -18.16 -32.62
CA GLN A 351 -8.41 -17.24 -33.62
C GLN A 351 -9.94 -17.29 -33.58
N TRP A 352 -10.55 -16.15 -33.33
CA TRP A 352 -12.00 -16.00 -33.16
C TRP A 352 -12.67 -15.66 -34.49
N ASP A 353 -13.97 -15.93 -34.59
CA ASP A 353 -14.75 -15.73 -35.84
C ASP A 353 -14.85 -14.25 -36.26
N ASP A 354 -14.55 -13.32 -35.33
CA ASP A 354 -14.47 -11.89 -35.56
C ASP A 354 -13.09 -11.41 -36.09
N GLY A 355 -12.16 -12.34 -36.29
CA GLY A 355 -10.81 -12.06 -36.78
C GLY A 355 -9.79 -11.72 -35.70
N THR A 356 -10.15 -11.73 -34.41
CA THR A 356 -9.19 -11.54 -33.31
C THR A 356 -8.34 -12.79 -33.05
N THR A 357 -7.07 -12.58 -32.71
CA THR A 357 -6.13 -13.66 -32.36
C THR A 357 -5.58 -13.43 -30.95
N SER A 358 -5.84 -14.35 -30.03
CA SER A 358 -5.26 -14.35 -28.69
C SER A 358 -4.17 -15.40 -28.57
N LEU A 359 -2.99 -15.01 -28.08
CA LEU A 359 -1.85 -15.90 -27.80
C LEU A 359 -1.72 -16.07 -26.29
N ARG A 360 -1.77 -17.31 -25.79
CA ARG A 360 -1.58 -17.61 -24.37
C ARG A 360 -0.10 -17.93 -24.13
N LEU A 361 0.60 -17.12 -23.33
CA LEU A 361 1.98 -17.37 -22.97
C LEU A 361 2.02 -18.34 -21.78
N ASN A 362 2.31 -19.62 -22.03
CA ASN A 362 2.63 -20.55 -20.94
C ASN A 362 4.03 -20.21 -20.41
N ALA A 363 4.18 -20.20 -19.08
CA ALA A 363 5.45 -19.92 -18.39
C ALA A 363 6.63 -20.81 -18.87
N ASP A 364 6.33 -21.98 -19.43
CA ASP A 364 7.34 -22.98 -19.79
C ASP A 364 7.64 -23.05 -21.30
N SER A 365 7.04 -22.19 -22.13
CA SER A 365 7.32 -22.13 -23.57
C SER A 365 6.89 -20.79 -24.16
N ILE A 366 7.74 -19.77 -24.01
CA ILE A 366 7.53 -18.43 -24.57
C ILE A 366 7.85 -18.48 -26.09
N PRO A 367 6.89 -18.29 -27.00
CA PRO A 367 7.19 -18.11 -28.42
C PRO A 367 7.83 -16.74 -28.63
N THR A 368 8.97 -16.69 -29.29
CA THR A 368 9.63 -15.44 -29.70
C THR A 368 8.82 -14.76 -30.81
N ILE A 369 8.12 -13.66 -30.50
CA ILE A 369 7.52 -12.82 -31.55
C ILE A 369 8.64 -11.96 -32.15
N GLY A 370 9.10 -12.32 -33.34
CA GLY A 370 10.10 -11.55 -34.09
C GLY A 370 9.58 -10.16 -34.49
N ARG A 371 10.45 -9.15 -34.46
CA ARG A 371 10.16 -7.73 -34.76
C ARG A 371 9.41 -7.52 -36.09
N ALA A 372 9.62 -8.39 -37.07
CA ALA A 372 8.96 -8.36 -38.38
C ALA A 372 7.42 -8.48 -38.32
N ASN A 373 6.88 -9.02 -37.22
CA ASN A 373 5.44 -9.26 -37.06
C ASN A 373 4.71 -8.08 -36.37
N LEU A 374 5.44 -7.06 -35.92
CA LEU A 374 4.87 -5.87 -35.27
C LEU A 374 4.47 -4.79 -36.29
N GLY A 375 3.44 -3.99 -35.99
CA GLY A 375 3.07 -2.84 -36.81
C GLY A 375 4.21 -1.83 -36.98
N THR A 376 4.29 -1.16 -38.13
CA THR A 376 5.40 -0.25 -38.50
C THR A 376 5.58 0.93 -37.53
N ASP A 377 4.49 1.42 -36.95
CA ASP A 377 4.49 2.45 -35.90
C ASP A 377 5.09 1.93 -34.58
N VAL A 378 4.78 0.70 -34.20
CA VAL A 378 5.40 0.03 -33.04
C VAL A 378 6.89 -0.19 -33.30
N GLN A 379 7.26 -0.67 -34.49
CA GLN A 379 8.67 -0.86 -34.87
C GLN A 379 9.47 0.45 -34.86
N SER A 380 8.85 1.58 -35.23
CA SER A 380 9.50 2.90 -35.27
C SER A 380 9.68 3.55 -33.89
N ALA A 381 8.87 3.15 -32.92
CA ALA A 381 8.97 3.60 -31.53
C ALA A 381 9.97 2.76 -30.70
N LEU A 382 10.50 1.66 -31.27
CA LEU A 382 11.45 0.77 -30.60
C LEU A 382 12.92 1.10 -30.98
N PRO A 383 13.86 1.12 -30.02
CA PRO A 383 15.28 1.37 -30.30
C PRO A 383 15.94 0.22 -31.10
N ALA A 384 17.03 0.52 -31.80
CA ALA A 384 17.77 -0.45 -32.60
C ALA A 384 18.40 -1.56 -31.74
N THR A 385 18.14 -2.83 -32.09
CA THR A 385 18.58 -4.02 -31.35
C THR A 385 19.93 -4.55 -31.85
N ASP A 386 20.79 -4.98 -30.92
CA ASP A 386 21.81 -6.01 -31.14
C ASP A 386 21.33 -7.30 -30.47
N ASP A 387 21.49 -8.44 -31.15
CA ASP A 387 21.22 -9.77 -30.60
C ASP A 387 22.14 -10.05 -29.40
N TYR A 388 21.58 -10.17 -28.20
CA TYR A 388 22.27 -10.69 -27.03
C TYR A 388 21.52 -11.91 -26.48
N ASN A 389 22.22 -13.05 -26.49
CA ASN A 389 21.87 -14.36 -25.94
C ASN A 389 20.77 -14.34 -24.86
N ASP A 390 19.61 -14.92 -25.18
CA ASP A 390 18.51 -15.26 -24.27
C ASP A 390 17.83 -14.09 -23.54
N VAL A 391 17.90 -12.89 -24.12
CA VAL A 391 17.19 -11.70 -23.63
C VAL A 391 16.10 -11.31 -24.62
N LEU A 392 14.85 -11.32 -24.15
CA LEU A 392 13.67 -11.07 -25.00
C LEU A 392 13.69 -9.63 -25.55
N TRP A 393 13.95 -8.62 -24.70
CA TRP A 393 13.90 -7.19 -25.02
C TRP A 393 14.98 -6.40 -24.25
N LEU A 394 15.60 -5.38 -24.87
CA LEU A 394 16.55 -4.43 -24.26
C LEU A 394 16.08 -2.98 -24.52
N LEU A 395 15.60 -2.27 -23.49
CA LEU A 395 15.52 -0.81 -23.54
C LEU A 395 16.94 -0.26 -23.38
N LYS A 396 17.37 0.68 -24.23
CA LYS A 396 18.68 1.34 -24.11
C LYS A 396 18.51 2.85 -23.99
N ASP A 397 19.44 3.50 -23.29
CA ASP A 397 19.57 4.96 -23.27
C ASP A 397 20.13 5.49 -24.63
N PRO A 398 20.15 6.82 -24.86
CA PRO A 398 20.66 7.41 -26.10
C PRO A 398 22.13 7.10 -26.41
N THR A 399 22.89 6.62 -25.42
CA THR A 399 24.29 6.22 -25.58
C THR A 399 24.46 4.71 -25.83
N GLY A 400 23.36 3.97 -25.95
CA GLY A 400 23.33 2.54 -26.23
C GLY A 400 23.40 1.66 -24.98
N ARG A 401 23.21 2.20 -23.77
CA ARG A 401 23.30 1.45 -22.50
C ARG A 401 21.97 0.82 -22.09
N PRO A 402 21.92 -0.45 -21.66
CA PRO A 402 20.66 -1.12 -21.30
C PRO A 402 20.02 -0.55 -20.02
N LEU A 403 18.77 -0.11 -20.12
CA LEU A 403 17.92 0.41 -19.04
C LEU A 403 16.96 -0.65 -18.46
N LEU A 404 16.48 -1.60 -19.27
CA LEU A 404 15.59 -2.68 -18.81
C LEU A 404 15.75 -3.91 -19.72
N TYR A 405 15.86 -5.10 -19.12
CA TYR A 405 15.87 -6.34 -19.88
C TYR A 405 15.11 -7.49 -19.21
N PHE A 406 14.59 -8.40 -20.03
CA PHE A 406 13.83 -9.58 -19.61
C PHE A 406 14.64 -10.85 -19.86
N ARG A 407 14.89 -11.63 -18.81
CA ARG A 407 15.52 -12.96 -18.95
C ARG A 407 14.47 -13.99 -19.39
N GLY A 408 14.92 -15.11 -19.97
CA GLY A 408 14.07 -16.21 -20.45
C GLY A 408 13.12 -16.86 -19.42
N ASN A 409 13.10 -16.40 -18.17
CA ASN A 409 12.16 -16.82 -17.12
C ASN A 409 11.02 -15.81 -16.87
N GLY A 410 10.84 -14.80 -17.74
CA GLY A 410 9.74 -13.85 -17.67
C GLY A 410 9.84 -12.77 -16.59
N ARG A 411 10.95 -12.70 -15.83
CA ARG A 411 11.17 -11.62 -14.86
C ARG A 411 11.88 -10.43 -15.50
N ALA A 412 11.28 -9.25 -15.35
CA ALA A 412 11.91 -7.97 -15.66
C ALA A 412 13.05 -7.70 -14.66
N VAL A 413 14.27 -7.49 -15.15
CA VAL A 413 15.42 -7.13 -14.30
C VAL A 413 15.84 -5.70 -14.66
N LEU A 414 15.66 -4.78 -13.71
CA LEU A 414 16.36 -3.51 -13.72
C LEU A 414 17.79 -3.80 -13.25
N ARG A 415 18.78 -3.75 -14.15
CA ARG A 415 20.18 -3.82 -13.73
C ARG A 415 20.56 -2.46 -13.14
N LEU A 416 20.86 -2.43 -11.85
CA LEU A 416 21.74 -1.41 -11.29
C LEU A 416 23.09 -2.10 -11.14
N ASP A 417 24.11 -1.68 -11.89
CA ASP A 417 25.45 -2.24 -11.74
C ASP A 417 26.03 -1.85 -10.38
N ASP A 418 26.90 -2.70 -9.81
CA ASP A 418 27.62 -2.40 -8.58
C ASP A 418 28.40 -1.08 -8.74
N GLY A 419 28.10 -0.10 -7.86
CA GLY A 419 28.71 1.23 -7.88
C GLY A 419 27.91 2.33 -8.59
N THR A 420 26.71 2.04 -9.13
CA THR A 420 25.86 3.05 -9.82
C THR A 420 24.97 3.90 -8.89
N ILE A 421 24.82 3.51 -7.61
CA ILE A 421 24.17 4.34 -6.60
C ILE A 421 25.24 5.22 -5.94
N ALA A 422 25.40 6.44 -6.46
CA ALA A 422 26.20 7.49 -5.83
C ALA A 422 25.32 8.32 -4.89
N GLY A 423 25.91 9.08 -3.96
CA GLY A 423 25.15 9.94 -3.04
C GLY A 423 24.20 10.93 -3.75
N ALA A 424 24.47 11.26 -5.02
CA ALA A 424 23.63 12.14 -5.84
C ALA A 424 22.35 11.46 -6.40
N THR A 425 22.26 10.13 -6.47
CA THR A 425 21.06 9.42 -6.97
C THR A 425 20.00 9.17 -5.87
N LEU A 426 20.34 9.45 -4.62
CA LEU A 426 19.49 9.30 -3.45
C LEU A 426 19.22 10.67 -2.84
N ALA A 427 18.01 10.90 -2.35
CA ALA A 427 17.77 12.09 -1.54
C ALA A 427 18.58 12.00 -0.24
N ASP A 428 19.18 13.11 0.18
CA ASP A 428 20.11 13.13 1.32
C ASP A 428 19.42 12.65 2.60
N GLY A 429 19.99 11.65 3.29
CA GLY A 429 19.39 11.04 4.49
C GLY A 429 18.13 10.16 4.26
N SER A 430 17.78 9.83 3.01
CA SER A 430 16.52 9.14 2.70
C SER A 430 16.50 7.63 2.99
N LEU A 431 17.67 6.98 3.02
CA LEU A 431 17.86 5.57 3.34
C LEU A 431 18.34 5.40 4.78
N THR A 432 17.60 4.62 5.58
CA THR A 432 17.97 4.24 6.95
C THR A 432 17.97 2.72 7.06
N THR A 433 18.71 2.17 8.04
CA THR A 433 18.85 0.72 8.25
C THR A 433 17.49 0.02 8.39
N ALA A 434 16.50 0.68 9.00
CA ALA A 434 15.14 0.16 9.14
C ALA A 434 14.40 0.01 7.79
N LYS A 435 14.57 0.95 6.85
CA LYS A 435 13.94 0.95 5.53
C LYS A 435 14.53 -0.10 4.57
N TYR A 436 15.74 -0.55 4.86
CA TYR A 436 16.41 -1.62 4.10
C TYR A 436 15.93 -3.00 4.56
N ALA A 437 15.56 -3.14 5.84
CA ALA A 437 15.10 -4.40 6.42
C ALA A 437 13.63 -4.73 6.09
N ASP A 438 12.80 -3.73 5.78
CA ASP A 438 11.37 -3.90 5.45
C ASP A 438 11.04 -3.73 3.95
N GLY A 439 12.04 -3.43 3.10
CA GLY A 439 11.87 -3.25 1.66
C GLY A 439 11.14 -1.96 1.23
N SER A 440 10.95 -0.99 2.13
CA SER A 440 10.10 0.19 1.91
C SER A 440 10.82 1.36 1.21
N ILE A 441 11.28 1.20 -0.03
CA ILE A 441 11.91 2.30 -0.81
C ILE A 441 10.94 2.84 -1.91
N PRO A 442 10.13 3.87 -1.64
CA PRO A 442 9.26 4.52 -2.63
C PRO A 442 9.99 5.53 -3.54
N ARG A 443 9.39 5.85 -4.70
CA ARG A 443 9.88 6.79 -5.73
C ARG A 443 10.34 8.14 -5.18
N ALA A 444 9.66 8.66 -4.16
CA ALA A 444 9.99 9.94 -3.52
C ALA A 444 11.38 9.97 -2.84
N LYS A 445 12.02 8.82 -2.65
CA LYS A 445 13.37 8.70 -2.07
C LYS A 445 14.49 8.75 -3.12
N LEU A 446 14.15 8.79 -4.40
CA LEU A 446 15.08 9.00 -5.50
C LEU A 446 15.32 10.50 -5.72
N ALA A 447 16.52 10.90 -6.13
CA ALA A 447 16.79 12.28 -6.53
C ALA A 447 15.88 12.71 -7.71
N THR A 448 15.47 13.99 -7.74
CA THR A 448 14.52 14.53 -8.72
C THR A 448 14.90 14.22 -10.17
N GLU A 449 16.21 14.22 -10.48
CA GLU A 449 16.76 13.91 -11.80
C GLU A 449 16.56 12.44 -12.20
N ALA A 450 16.68 11.52 -11.24
CA ALA A 450 16.42 10.10 -11.44
C ALA A 450 14.92 9.81 -11.60
N GLN A 451 14.04 10.58 -10.94
CA GLN A 451 12.59 10.44 -11.10
C GLN A 451 12.09 10.82 -12.49
N ALA A 452 12.81 11.69 -13.21
CA ALA A 452 12.49 12.14 -14.57
C ALA A 452 12.87 11.12 -15.67
N ALA A 453 13.75 10.16 -15.36
CA ALA A 453 14.19 9.13 -16.30
C ALA A 453 13.22 7.93 -16.41
N PHE A 454 12.23 7.83 -15.51
CA PHE A 454 11.20 6.78 -15.56
C PHE A 454 9.92 7.30 -16.23
N PRO A 455 9.36 6.61 -17.25
CA PRO A 455 7.98 6.82 -17.66
C PRO A 455 7.05 6.55 -16.45
N SER A 456 5.91 7.25 -16.37
CA SER A 456 4.94 7.07 -15.29
C SER A 456 4.49 5.60 -15.20
N LEU A 457 4.95 4.89 -14.16
CA LEU A 457 4.43 3.60 -13.76
C LEU A 457 3.13 3.85 -13.01
N ASP A 458 2.01 3.72 -13.69
CA ASP A 458 0.71 3.68 -13.04
C ASP A 458 0.27 2.22 -12.94
N ASP A 459 0.21 1.70 -11.72
CA ASP A 459 -0.44 0.42 -11.40
C ASP A 459 -1.95 0.60 -11.65
N TYR A 460 -2.43 0.41 -12.89
CA TYR A 460 -3.85 0.47 -13.23
C TYR A 460 -4.44 -0.93 -13.26
N ASN A 461 -5.44 -1.24 -12.42
CA ASN A 461 -6.38 -2.37 -12.62
C ASN A 461 -5.78 -3.67 -13.17
N GLY A 462 -4.65 -4.12 -12.64
CA GLY A 462 -4.02 -5.34 -13.15
C GLY A 462 -3.33 -5.17 -14.51
N ILE A 463 -2.80 -4.01 -14.85
CA ILE A 463 -1.92 -3.81 -16.00
C ILE A 463 -0.51 -3.60 -15.45
N LEU A 464 0.44 -4.43 -15.89
CA LEU A 464 1.83 -4.37 -15.44
C LEU A 464 2.61 -3.23 -16.14
N TRP A 465 2.22 -2.84 -17.36
CA TRP A 465 2.89 -1.78 -18.14
C TRP A 465 2.10 -1.32 -19.37
N ILE A 466 2.23 -0.04 -19.81
CA ILE A 466 1.65 0.50 -21.06
C ILE A 466 2.70 1.32 -21.85
N LEU A 467 2.98 0.97 -23.12
CA LEU A 467 3.72 1.79 -24.09
C LEU A 467 2.77 2.80 -24.75
N ARG A 468 3.17 4.06 -24.88
CA ARG A 468 2.38 5.11 -25.55
C ARG A 468 3.13 5.76 -26.72
N ASP A 469 2.39 6.27 -27.70
CA ASP A 469 2.95 7.11 -28.77
C ASP A 469 3.20 8.55 -28.30
N ALA A 470 3.78 9.38 -29.18
CA ALA A 470 4.09 10.80 -28.90
C ALA A 470 2.85 11.67 -28.60
N ASN A 471 1.64 11.16 -28.87
CA ASN A 471 0.36 11.81 -28.57
C ASN A 471 -0.35 11.18 -27.36
N GLY A 472 0.32 10.28 -26.61
CA GLY A 472 -0.21 9.62 -25.41
C GLY A 472 -1.11 8.40 -25.68
N ARG A 473 -1.24 7.94 -26.92
CA ARG A 473 -2.12 6.80 -27.28
C ARG A 473 -1.43 5.46 -26.97
N PRO A 474 -2.14 4.48 -26.37
CA PRO A 474 -1.55 3.18 -26.05
C PRO A 474 -1.19 2.40 -27.33
N LEU A 475 0.06 1.97 -27.42
CA LEU A 475 0.61 1.14 -28.50
C LEU A 475 0.76 -0.33 -28.09
N MET A 476 0.94 -0.59 -26.80
CA MET A 476 1.15 -1.92 -26.22
C MET A 476 0.87 -1.92 -24.71
N TYR A 477 0.35 -3.00 -24.13
CA TYR A 477 0.25 -3.17 -22.69
C TYR A 477 0.32 -4.64 -22.23
N PHE A 478 0.60 -4.87 -20.94
CA PHE A 478 0.56 -6.19 -20.31
C PHE A 478 -0.63 -6.29 -19.35
N ASP A 479 -1.45 -7.33 -19.48
CA ASP A 479 -2.56 -7.64 -18.56
C ASP A 479 -2.05 -8.32 -17.27
N SER A 480 -2.96 -8.56 -16.32
CA SER A 480 -2.69 -8.98 -14.94
C SER A 480 -2.19 -10.41 -14.84
N ASP A 481 -2.50 -11.20 -15.86
CA ASP A 481 -2.05 -12.57 -16.04
C ASP A 481 -0.72 -12.66 -16.83
N GLY A 482 -0.11 -11.51 -17.15
CA GLY A 482 1.13 -11.43 -17.93
C GLY A 482 0.92 -11.46 -19.44
N THR A 483 -0.32 -11.46 -19.93
CA THR A 483 -0.61 -11.46 -21.37
C THR A 483 -0.20 -10.13 -22.01
N LEU A 484 0.67 -10.18 -23.01
CA LEU A 484 1.04 -9.04 -23.82
C LEU A 484 -0.02 -8.75 -24.89
N LYS A 485 -0.55 -7.53 -24.91
CA LYS A 485 -1.40 -7.02 -25.98
C LYS A 485 -0.70 -5.90 -26.73
N ALA A 486 -0.52 -6.06 -28.04
CA ALA A 486 0.22 -5.13 -28.90
C ALA A 486 -0.43 -5.04 -30.28
N LYS A 487 -0.16 -3.94 -31.00
CA LYS A 487 -0.57 -3.81 -32.40
C LYS A 487 0.27 -4.72 -33.33
N ILE A 488 -0.40 -5.67 -34.00
CA ILE A 488 0.21 -6.61 -34.96
C ILE A 488 0.07 -6.06 -36.39
N ALA A 489 1.11 -6.21 -37.21
CA ALA A 489 1.08 -5.76 -38.61
C ALA A 489 -0.09 -6.41 -39.39
N GLY A 490 -0.90 -5.60 -40.07
CA GLY A 490 -2.00 -6.08 -40.92
C GLY A 490 -3.35 -6.30 -40.22
N THR A 491 -3.49 -5.96 -38.93
CA THR A 491 -4.79 -5.99 -38.20
C THR A 491 -5.23 -4.57 -37.79
N GLN A 492 -6.52 -4.26 -37.98
CA GLN A 492 -7.18 -3.02 -37.50
C GLN A 492 -7.31 -3.07 -35.96
N ASP A 493 -7.30 -2.01 -35.13
CA ASP A 493 -7.10 -0.56 -35.24
C ASP A 493 -6.66 -0.08 -33.82
N THR A 494 -5.86 0.98 -33.74
CA THR A 494 -5.58 1.75 -32.51
C THR A 494 -6.82 2.15 -31.70
N ALA A 495 -8.02 2.12 -32.31
CA ALA A 495 -9.30 2.31 -31.63
C ALA A 495 -9.60 1.20 -30.60
N GLN A 496 -9.35 -0.07 -30.92
CA GLN A 496 -9.68 -1.17 -30.00
C GLN A 496 -8.72 -1.23 -28.79
N LEU A 497 -7.42 -0.98 -28.98
CA LEU A 497 -6.47 -0.81 -27.87
C LEU A 497 -6.83 0.39 -26.96
N ARG A 498 -7.39 1.47 -27.54
CA ARG A 498 -7.93 2.61 -26.78
C ARG A 498 -9.21 2.23 -26.02
N THR A 499 -10.10 1.47 -26.65
CA THR A 499 -11.33 0.97 -26.03
C THR A 499 -11.01 -0.02 -24.91
N ASP A 500 -10.06 -0.94 -25.08
CA ASP A 500 -9.63 -1.89 -24.05
C ASP A 500 -8.97 -1.19 -22.85
N VAL A 501 -8.09 -0.20 -23.08
CA VAL A 501 -7.51 0.63 -22.00
C VAL A 501 -8.56 1.53 -21.36
N GLY A 502 -9.55 2.01 -22.13
CA GLY A 502 -10.70 2.77 -21.63
C GLY A 502 -11.68 1.91 -20.80
N HIS A 503 -11.89 0.64 -21.16
CA HIS A 503 -12.70 -0.32 -20.39
C HIS A 503 -11.99 -0.83 -19.13
N LEU A 504 -10.65 -0.78 -19.09
CA LEU A 504 -9.86 -0.99 -17.87
C LEU A 504 -9.96 0.22 -16.90
N GLN A 505 -10.53 1.35 -17.35
CA GLN A 505 -11.07 2.44 -16.53
C GLN A 505 -12.55 2.21 -16.19
N GLY A 506 -12.93 0.99 -15.82
CA GLY A 506 -14.26 0.74 -15.25
C GLY A 506 -14.59 1.75 -14.14
N TRP A 507 -15.88 2.07 -14.00
CA TRP A 507 -16.40 3.03 -13.02
C TRP A 507 -16.17 2.60 -11.56
N CYS A 508 -15.54 1.45 -11.33
CA CYS A 508 -15.13 0.95 -10.03
C CYS A 508 -13.76 0.24 -10.06
N TRP A 509 -13.18 0.06 -8.86
CA TRP A 509 -12.05 -0.84 -8.62
C TRP A 509 -12.13 -1.47 -7.22
N GLY A 510 -11.45 -2.59 -7.03
CA GLY A 510 -11.16 -3.12 -5.70
C GLY A 510 -12.37 -3.72 -4.98
N GLU A 511 -13.36 -4.23 -5.70
CA GLU A 511 -14.49 -4.95 -5.11
C GLU A 511 -14.07 -6.11 -4.22
N ASN A 512 -13.05 -6.84 -4.65
CA ASN A 512 -12.44 -7.90 -3.85
C ASN A 512 -11.81 -7.40 -2.53
N ASN A 513 -11.59 -6.09 -2.37
CA ASN A 513 -11.09 -5.47 -1.14
C ASN A 513 -12.20 -5.16 -0.11
N MET A 514 -13.45 -5.59 -0.34
CA MET A 514 -14.55 -5.47 0.64
C MET A 514 -15.12 -6.82 1.13
N PRO A 515 -14.28 -7.80 1.53
CA PRO A 515 -14.77 -9.13 1.88
C PRO A 515 -15.69 -9.17 3.10
N ASN A 516 -15.53 -8.27 4.08
CA ASN A 516 -16.34 -8.26 5.29
C ASN A 516 -17.77 -7.75 4.99
N ALA A 517 -17.89 -6.67 4.22
CA ALA A 517 -19.15 -6.16 3.71
C ALA A 517 -19.91 -7.26 2.93
N HIS A 518 -19.22 -7.92 2.00
CA HIS A 518 -19.81 -9.01 1.22
C HIS A 518 -20.27 -10.19 2.08
N LEU A 519 -19.45 -10.61 3.05
CA LEU A 519 -19.82 -11.70 3.97
C LEU A 519 -21.08 -11.35 4.78
N ARG A 520 -21.16 -10.14 5.35
CA ARG A 520 -22.30 -9.71 6.16
C ARG A 520 -23.58 -9.65 5.33
N LEU A 521 -23.52 -9.03 4.15
CA LEU A 521 -24.65 -8.96 3.24
C LEU A 521 -25.10 -10.34 2.75
N ALA A 522 -24.16 -11.24 2.43
CA ALA A 522 -24.46 -12.62 2.05
C ALA A 522 -25.12 -13.41 3.20
N ARG A 523 -24.65 -13.22 4.45
CA ARG A 523 -25.24 -13.84 5.64
C ARG A 523 -26.67 -13.37 5.88
N ILE A 524 -26.94 -12.08 5.73
CA ILE A 524 -28.31 -11.53 5.81
C ILE A 524 -29.20 -12.20 4.74
N LYS A 525 -28.72 -12.29 3.49
CA LYS A 525 -29.46 -12.96 2.40
C LYS A 525 -29.70 -14.43 2.63
N ALA A 526 -28.76 -15.11 3.29
CA ALA A 526 -28.89 -16.50 3.68
C ALA A 526 -29.80 -16.70 4.92
N GLY A 527 -30.41 -15.64 5.45
CA GLY A 527 -31.36 -15.71 6.56
C GLY A 527 -30.72 -15.70 7.96
N PHE A 528 -29.42 -15.46 8.08
CA PHE A 528 -28.79 -15.32 9.38
C PHE A 528 -29.15 -13.98 10.02
N SER A 529 -29.32 -13.99 11.35
CA SER A 529 -29.43 -12.77 12.16
C SER A 529 -28.08 -12.05 12.15
N GLU A 530 -27.94 -11.12 11.23
CA GLU A 530 -26.70 -10.41 10.95
C GLU A 530 -26.98 -8.94 10.64
N ARG A 531 -26.00 -8.07 10.89
CA ARG A 531 -26.10 -6.64 10.55
C ARG A 531 -25.01 -6.21 9.58
N PHE A 532 -25.34 -5.20 8.78
CA PHE A 532 -24.39 -4.47 7.96
C PHE A 532 -24.46 -2.98 8.30
N VAL A 533 -23.31 -2.37 8.54
CA VAL A 533 -23.21 -0.97 8.98
C VAL A 533 -22.23 -0.26 8.06
N TRP A 534 -22.71 0.77 7.38
CA TRP A 534 -21.90 1.58 6.48
C TRP A 534 -21.82 3.02 7.01
N ALA A 535 -20.63 3.48 7.37
CA ALA A 535 -20.40 4.87 7.73
C ALA A 535 -19.86 5.68 6.55
N THR A 536 -20.45 6.85 6.31
CA THR A 536 -20.12 7.70 5.17
C THR A 536 -19.57 9.03 5.67
N LEU A 537 -18.31 9.33 5.37
CA LEU A 537 -17.70 10.64 5.58
C LEU A 537 -17.71 11.44 4.28
N GLY A 538 -17.95 12.74 4.36
CA GLY A 538 -17.98 13.57 3.16
C GLY A 538 -18.46 15.00 3.38
N ASP A 539 -18.80 15.62 2.26
CA ASP A 539 -19.24 17.00 2.15
C ASP A 539 -20.78 17.15 2.15
N SER A 540 -21.29 18.20 1.50
CA SER A 540 -22.73 18.49 1.38
C SER A 540 -23.52 17.44 0.61
N ARG A 541 -22.91 16.65 -0.28
CA ARG A 541 -23.56 15.52 -0.97
C ARG A 541 -23.87 14.37 -0.03
N THR A 542 -23.06 14.22 1.02
CA THR A 542 -23.24 13.22 2.06
C THR A 542 -24.07 13.78 3.22
N ALA A 543 -23.82 15.03 3.63
CA ALA A 543 -24.45 15.65 4.79
C ALA A 543 -25.94 15.93 4.62
N HIS A 544 -26.40 16.25 3.41
CA HIS A 544 -27.83 16.47 3.18
C HIS A 544 -28.56 15.12 3.09
N PRO A 545 -29.59 14.87 3.91
CA PRO A 545 -30.20 13.54 4.00
C PRO A 545 -30.83 13.09 2.68
N GLY A 546 -31.49 14.00 1.95
CA GLY A 546 -32.10 13.67 0.66
C GLY A 546 -31.13 13.34 -0.48
N ARG A 547 -29.81 13.51 -0.32
CA ARG A 547 -28.82 13.27 -1.37
C ARG A 547 -28.31 11.83 -1.30
N PHE A 548 -27.07 11.58 -0.92
CA PHE A 548 -26.51 10.24 -0.98
C PHE A 548 -27.08 9.23 0.04
N CYS A 549 -27.14 9.61 1.32
CA CYS A 549 -27.34 8.64 2.40
C CYS A 549 -28.78 8.10 2.53
N THR A 550 -29.83 8.91 2.31
CA THR A 550 -31.23 8.41 2.32
C THR A 550 -31.44 7.31 1.26
N PRO A 551 -31.19 7.55 -0.04
CA PRO A 551 -31.42 6.53 -1.06
C PRO A 551 -30.50 5.31 -0.87
N ALA A 552 -29.23 5.50 -0.47
CA ALA A 552 -28.35 4.38 -0.14
C ALA A 552 -28.93 3.50 0.98
N LEU A 553 -29.44 4.11 2.06
CA LEU A 553 -30.10 3.41 3.15
C LEU A 553 -31.36 2.68 2.67
N LYS A 554 -32.20 3.33 1.86
CA LYS A 554 -33.45 2.75 1.36
C LYS A 554 -33.22 1.57 0.42
N LEU A 555 -32.23 1.65 -0.48
CA LEU A 555 -31.85 0.53 -1.35
C LEU A 555 -31.36 -0.66 -0.52
N LEU A 556 -30.44 -0.41 0.43
CA LEU A 556 -29.92 -1.46 1.30
C LEU A 556 -31.00 -2.08 2.20
N GLN A 557 -31.83 -1.29 2.86
CA GLN A 557 -32.88 -1.82 3.73
C GLN A 557 -34.03 -2.46 2.95
N GLY A 558 -34.33 -1.97 1.74
CA GLY A 558 -35.30 -2.60 0.85
C GLY A 558 -34.88 -4.02 0.47
N GLU A 559 -33.58 -4.28 0.33
CA GLU A 559 -33.09 -5.57 -0.11
C GLU A 559 -32.56 -6.50 1.01
N TYR A 560 -31.99 -5.93 2.07
CA TYR A 560 -31.34 -6.63 3.18
C TYR A 560 -32.05 -6.43 4.52
N GLY A 561 -33.19 -5.73 4.54
CA GLY A 561 -33.95 -5.44 5.76
C GLY A 561 -33.24 -4.46 6.70
N GLY A 562 -33.90 -4.16 7.83
CA GLY A 562 -33.44 -3.20 8.83
C GLY A 562 -34.39 -2.01 8.99
N SER A 563 -34.56 -1.54 10.22
CA SER A 563 -35.45 -0.41 10.55
C SER A 563 -34.71 0.83 11.04
N ALA A 564 -33.50 0.67 11.57
CA ALA A 564 -32.75 1.75 12.19
C ALA A 564 -32.39 2.88 11.20
N CYS A 565 -32.46 4.12 11.68
CA CYS A 565 -32.07 5.31 10.93
C CYS A 565 -30.57 5.66 11.06
N GLY A 566 -29.87 4.98 11.98
CA GLY A 566 -28.43 5.10 12.17
C GLY A 566 -28.02 6.24 13.11
N TYR A 567 -26.93 6.93 12.75
CA TYR A 567 -26.34 7.97 13.57
C TYR A 567 -27.10 9.27 13.33
N PHE A 568 -27.49 9.95 14.39
CA PHE A 568 -28.22 11.21 14.38
C PHE A 568 -27.34 12.31 14.95
N GLY A 569 -26.86 13.20 14.07
CA GLY A 569 -26.01 14.32 14.45
C GLY A 569 -26.78 15.48 15.07
N PHE A 570 -26.20 16.13 16.08
CA PHE A 570 -26.83 17.25 16.79
C PHE A 570 -26.38 18.62 16.28
N SER A 571 -25.25 18.69 15.58
CA SER A 571 -24.79 19.95 15.00
C SER A 571 -25.80 20.47 13.96
N TYR A 572 -26.07 21.76 13.96
CA TYR A 572 -26.93 22.42 12.98
C TYR A 572 -26.37 22.38 11.55
N HIS A 573 -27.26 22.32 10.55
CA HIS A 573 -26.91 22.43 9.12
C HIS A 573 -27.36 23.78 8.51
N VAL A 574 -26.47 24.44 7.78
CA VAL A 574 -26.76 25.61 6.92
C VAL A 574 -27.61 25.17 5.73
N ASN A 575 -28.95 25.33 5.81
CA ASN A 575 -29.88 25.63 4.70
C ASN A 575 -31.37 25.44 5.09
N ASP A 576 -31.69 24.90 6.27
CA ASP A 576 -33.06 24.58 6.64
C ASP A 576 -33.46 24.79 8.12
N GLY A 577 -32.56 25.26 8.99
CA GLY A 577 -32.90 25.55 10.38
C GLY A 577 -32.73 24.39 11.37
N ASN A 578 -32.34 23.18 10.91
CA ASN A 578 -32.43 21.97 11.73
C ASN A 578 -31.07 21.36 12.11
N VAL A 579 -31.08 20.39 13.03
CA VAL A 579 -29.91 19.55 13.35
C VAL A 579 -29.54 18.66 12.16
N ASN A 580 -28.29 18.17 12.11
CA ASN A 580 -27.78 17.35 11.02
C ASN A 580 -28.62 16.08 10.84
N GLY A 581 -29.06 15.50 11.96
CA GLY A 581 -30.01 14.40 11.99
C GLY A 581 -29.44 13.09 11.43
N CYS A 582 -30.34 12.15 11.16
CA CYS A 582 -29.98 10.82 10.64
C CYS A 582 -29.99 10.75 9.10
N SER A 583 -29.65 9.57 8.57
CA SER A 583 -29.58 9.35 7.12
C SER A 583 -30.93 9.49 6.43
N ASP A 584 -32.05 9.15 7.07
CA ASP A 584 -33.41 9.30 6.54
C ASP A 584 -34.32 10.06 7.51
N ARG A 585 -34.60 11.33 7.18
CA ARG A 585 -35.43 12.21 8.00
C ARG A 585 -36.89 11.77 8.13
N ALA A 586 -37.38 10.88 7.26
CA ALA A 586 -38.70 10.29 7.42
C ALA A 586 -38.77 9.34 8.63
N LYS A 587 -37.61 8.89 9.16
CA LYS A 587 -37.53 8.02 10.33
C LYS A 587 -37.36 8.80 11.63
N ALA A 588 -36.48 9.80 11.63
CA ALA A 588 -36.29 10.71 12.75
C ALA A 588 -35.73 12.07 12.30
N HIS A 589 -36.20 13.14 12.90
CA HIS A 589 -35.72 14.52 12.68
C HIS A 589 -35.69 15.28 14.02
N GLY A 590 -35.11 16.47 14.07
CA GLY A 590 -34.98 17.18 15.34
C GLY A 590 -34.55 18.62 15.19
N SER A 591 -34.57 19.30 16.31
CA SER A 591 -34.19 20.71 16.46
C SER A 591 -33.37 20.88 17.74
N ALA A 592 -32.61 21.96 17.78
CA ALA A 592 -31.78 22.32 18.93
C ALA A 592 -32.06 23.76 19.32
N ASP A 593 -31.88 24.07 20.60
CA ASP A 593 -31.83 25.45 21.06
C ASP A 593 -30.69 26.21 20.35
N THR A 594 -30.95 27.44 19.94
CA THR A 594 -29.97 28.34 19.32
C THR A 594 -28.78 28.66 20.24
N ALA A 595 -28.92 28.48 21.56
CA ALA A 595 -27.86 28.69 22.54
C ALA A 595 -26.77 27.60 22.52
N TRP A 596 -26.96 26.49 21.80
CA TRP A 596 -25.87 25.54 21.55
C TRP A 596 -24.79 26.16 20.66
N VAL A 597 -23.58 26.32 21.21
CA VAL A 597 -22.39 26.66 20.45
C VAL A 597 -21.97 25.46 19.62
N ARG A 598 -21.60 25.70 18.38
CA ARG A 598 -21.11 24.67 17.46
C ARG A 598 -19.65 24.88 17.20
N ASP A 599 -18.90 23.81 17.30
CA ASP A 599 -17.50 23.82 16.94
C ASP A 599 -17.23 22.74 15.91
N SER A 600 -16.43 23.14 14.93
CA SER A 600 -16.02 22.35 13.80
C SER A 600 -14.64 22.80 13.28
N THR A 601 -14.00 23.75 13.98
CA THR A 601 -12.80 24.47 13.52
C THR A 601 -11.65 24.37 14.50
N THR A 602 -11.90 24.05 15.78
CA THR A 602 -10.83 23.94 16.77
C THR A 602 -9.89 22.77 16.40
N PRO A 603 -8.61 23.03 16.07
CA PRO A 603 -7.68 21.99 15.64
C PRO A 603 -7.49 20.93 16.73
N GLY A 604 -7.68 19.66 16.39
CA GLY A 604 -7.66 18.53 17.33
C GLY A 604 -8.73 18.60 18.44
N GLY A 605 -9.69 19.51 18.33
CA GLY A 605 -10.71 19.82 19.33
C GLY A 605 -12.12 19.45 18.92
N VAL A 606 -12.32 18.85 17.75
CA VAL A 606 -13.63 18.36 17.30
C VAL A 606 -13.84 16.92 17.76
N TYR A 607 -14.82 16.71 18.65
CA TYR A 607 -14.99 15.43 19.35
C TYR A 607 -15.97 14.45 18.69
N SER A 608 -16.85 14.94 17.81
CA SER A 608 -17.88 14.12 17.16
C SER A 608 -17.39 13.52 15.84
N PRO A 609 -17.80 12.28 15.48
CA PRO A 609 -17.36 11.64 14.24
C PRO A 609 -17.85 12.33 12.95
N GLU A 610 -18.90 13.16 13.03
CA GLU A 610 -19.43 13.91 11.88
C GLU A 610 -18.64 15.19 11.56
N GLY A 611 -17.55 15.47 12.29
CA GLY A 611 -16.72 16.66 12.07
C GLY A 611 -17.27 17.93 12.73
N THR A 612 -18.26 17.82 13.62
CA THR A 612 -18.77 18.93 14.43
C THR A 612 -19.57 18.45 15.64
N TYR A 613 -19.55 19.21 16.74
CA TYR A 613 -20.29 18.90 17.96
C TYR A 613 -21.04 20.13 18.48
N VAL A 614 -21.94 19.91 19.45
CA VAL A 614 -22.63 21.00 20.17
C VAL A 614 -22.11 21.13 21.59
N HIS A 615 -21.94 22.35 22.06
CA HIS A 615 -21.46 22.71 23.38
C HIS A 615 -22.33 23.79 24.03
N SER A 616 -22.64 23.65 25.33
CA SER A 616 -23.37 24.67 26.08
C SER A 616 -22.95 24.68 27.54
N ALA A 617 -22.85 25.89 28.10
CA ALA A 617 -22.71 26.13 29.52
C ALA A 617 -23.99 26.74 30.13
N THR A 618 -25.09 26.76 29.37
CA THR A 618 -26.36 27.34 29.79
C THR A 618 -27.32 26.23 30.21
N VAL A 619 -27.70 26.21 31.49
CA VAL A 619 -28.71 25.29 32.02
C VAL A 619 -30.04 25.50 31.30
N GLY A 620 -30.73 24.41 30.96
CA GLY A 620 -31.98 24.45 30.21
C GLY A 620 -31.82 24.39 28.69
N THR A 621 -30.60 24.51 28.15
CA THR A 621 -30.35 24.35 26.72
C THR A 621 -30.68 22.92 26.29
N TRP A 622 -31.46 22.76 25.22
CA TRP A 622 -32.03 21.46 24.84
C TRP A 622 -31.76 21.07 23.39
N VAL A 623 -31.86 19.77 23.13
CA VAL A 623 -31.99 19.14 21.81
C VAL A 623 -33.20 18.23 21.86
N GLU A 624 -34.03 18.26 20.81
CA GLU A 624 -35.24 17.46 20.71
C GLU A 624 -35.24 16.65 19.41
N ILE A 625 -35.58 15.37 19.53
CA ILE A 625 -35.58 14.40 18.44
C ILE A 625 -36.97 13.82 18.34
N ASN A 626 -37.62 14.10 17.22
CA ASN A 626 -38.89 13.53 16.81
C ASN A 626 -38.62 12.22 16.06
N VAL A 627 -38.98 11.10 16.66
CA VAL A 627 -38.91 9.77 16.08
C VAL A 627 -40.28 9.45 15.45
N PHE A 628 -40.33 9.25 14.13
CA PHE A 628 -41.58 9.11 13.39
C PHE A 628 -41.96 7.65 13.10
N THR A 629 -41.00 6.74 13.19
CA THR A 629 -41.19 5.32 12.91
C THR A 629 -40.63 4.49 14.06
N ALA A 630 -40.97 3.22 14.15
CA ALA A 630 -40.40 2.35 15.17
C ALA A 630 -38.88 2.25 15.04
N GLN A 631 -38.16 2.75 16.04
CA GLN A 631 -36.70 2.79 16.10
C GLN A 631 -36.18 2.06 17.35
N PRO A 632 -34.97 1.47 17.30
CA PRO A 632 -34.33 0.90 18.49
C PRO A 632 -33.92 1.99 19.48
N SER A 633 -33.79 1.64 20.76
CA SER A 633 -33.26 2.54 21.79
C SER A 633 -31.86 3.06 21.44
N PRO A 634 -31.67 4.39 21.27
CA PRO A 634 -30.39 4.92 20.85
C PRO A 634 -29.41 5.09 22.00
N LYS A 635 -28.11 5.06 21.69
CA LYS A 635 -27.04 5.51 22.59
C LYS A 635 -26.79 7.00 22.37
N LEU A 636 -26.89 7.80 23.42
CA LEU A 636 -26.51 9.22 23.44
C LEU A 636 -25.01 9.36 23.68
N TYR A 637 -24.32 10.06 22.79
CA TYR A 637 -22.87 10.29 22.86
C TYR A 637 -22.56 11.67 23.41
N PHE A 638 -21.65 11.73 24.37
CA PHE A 638 -21.23 12.97 25.04
C PHE A 638 -19.78 12.87 25.51
N ARG A 639 -19.15 14.02 25.70
CA ARG A 639 -17.80 14.09 26.25
C ARG A 639 -17.90 14.10 27.77
N ARG A 640 -17.22 13.17 28.43
CA ARG A 640 -16.88 13.30 29.85
C ARG A 640 -15.61 14.10 29.98
N ARG A 641 -15.49 14.96 30.99
CA ARG A 641 -14.25 15.67 31.34
C ARG A 641 -14.30 16.27 32.75
N PRO A 642 -13.15 16.58 33.37
CA PRO A 642 -13.15 17.19 34.70
C PRO A 642 -13.84 18.55 34.67
N GLY A 643 -14.69 18.83 35.65
CA GLY A 643 -15.51 20.04 35.67
C GLY A 643 -16.67 20.00 34.66
N GLY A 644 -17.00 18.84 34.11
CA GLY A 644 -18.21 18.62 33.34
C GLY A 644 -19.46 18.85 34.21
N GLY A 645 -20.58 19.15 33.57
CA GLY A 645 -21.88 19.28 34.23
C GLY A 645 -22.67 17.98 34.25
N SER A 646 -23.98 18.08 34.16
CA SER A 646 -24.90 16.96 33.95
C SER A 646 -25.89 17.26 32.85
N ILE A 647 -26.31 16.21 32.17
CA ILE A 647 -27.40 16.23 31.21
C ILE A 647 -28.56 15.43 31.76
N ARG A 648 -29.77 15.74 31.34
CA ARG A 648 -30.96 14.92 31.60
C ARG A 648 -31.72 14.67 30.32
N TRP A 649 -32.39 13.53 30.25
CA TRP A 649 -33.25 13.21 29.12
C TRP A 649 -34.60 12.66 29.57
N GLN A 650 -35.62 12.85 28.73
CA GLN A 650 -36.95 12.30 28.90
C GLN A 650 -37.53 11.86 27.54
N VAL A 651 -38.54 11.01 27.59
CA VAL A 651 -39.28 10.52 26.41
C VAL A 651 -40.76 10.86 26.59
N ASP A 652 -41.37 11.46 25.57
CA ASP A 652 -42.79 11.86 25.55
C ASP A 652 -43.25 12.68 26.77
N GLY A 653 -42.36 13.55 27.29
CA GLY A 653 -42.64 14.35 28.49
C GLY A 653 -42.72 13.55 29.79
N GLY A 654 -42.23 12.30 29.80
CA GLY A 654 -42.19 11.42 30.97
C GLY A 654 -41.12 11.81 31.99
N ALA A 655 -40.70 10.84 32.81
CA ALA A 655 -39.71 11.09 33.87
C ALA A 655 -38.33 11.43 33.32
N TRP A 656 -37.67 12.40 33.94
CA TRP A 656 -36.28 12.77 33.63
C TRP A 656 -35.30 11.71 34.17
N THR A 657 -34.29 11.40 33.36
CA THR A 657 -33.12 10.60 33.74
C THR A 657 -31.86 11.46 33.62
N SER A 658 -31.14 11.65 34.74
CA SER A 658 -29.93 12.48 34.79
C SER A 658 -28.65 11.66 34.64
N VAL A 659 -27.66 12.23 33.96
CA VAL A 659 -26.37 11.62 33.65
C VAL A 659 -25.26 12.65 33.84
N SER A 660 -24.27 12.31 34.68
CA SER A 660 -23.10 13.15 34.87
C SER A 660 -22.13 13.10 33.68
N THR A 661 -21.71 14.28 33.23
CA THR A 661 -20.65 14.49 32.24
C THR A 661 -19.31 14.84 32.88
N ASP A 662 -19.25 14.92 34.21
CA ASP A 662 -18.00 15.06 34.96
C ASP A 662 -17.23 13.73 35.02
N GLY A 663 -15.90 13.80 35.00
CA GLY A 663 -15.02 12.63 35.09
C GLY A 663 -13.78 12.73 34.19
N SER A 664 -13.04 11.63 34.01
CA SER A 664 -11.87 11.63 33.11
C SER A 664 -12.25 11.96 31.67
N ASP A 665 -11.39 12.74 31.00
CA ASP A 665 -11.66 13.20 29.64
C ASP A 665 -11.78 12.02 28.67
N SER A 666 -12.98 11.80 28.13
CA SER A 666 -13.29 10.60 27.35
C SER A 666 -14.56 10.74 26.51
N PHE A 667 -14.63 9.92 25.45
CA PHE A 667 -15.87 9.65 24.74
C PHE A 667 -16.75 8.74 25.60
N ALA A 668 -17.96 9.19 25.94
CA ALA A 668 -18.89 8.46 26.78
C ALA A 668 -20.24 8.27 26.09
N SER A 669 -21.00 7.28 26.56
CA SER A 669 -22.35 7.03 26.07
C SER A 669 -23.31 6.59 27.18
N VAL A 670 -24.60 6.81 26.95
CA VAL A 670 -25.70 6.30 27.79
C VAL A 670 -26.84 5.82 26.90
N LEU A 671 -27.49 4.72 27.27
CA LEU A 671 -28.67 4.21 26.57
C LEU A 671 -29.89 5.07 26.90
N VAL A 672 -30.55 5.61 25.88
CA VAL A 672 -31.85 6.28 26.00
C VAL A 672 -32.93 5.28 25.63
N THR A 673 -33.75 4.88 26.60
CA THR A 673 -34.78 3.86 26.38
C THR A 673 -36.03 4.51 25.80
N ILE A 674 -36.45 4.10 24.60
CA ILE A 674 -37.67 4.56 23.93
C ILE A 674 -38.62 3.39 23.63
N PRO A 675 -39.93 3.64 23.46
CA PRO A 675 -40.80 2.63 22.87
C PRO A 675 -40.38 2.32 21.44
N PHE A 676 -40.62 1.10 20.98
CA PHE A 676 -40.44 0.73 19.57
C PHE A 676 -41.61 1.26 18.70
N ALA A 677 -41.80 2.57 18.72
CA ALA A 677 -42.87 3.32 18.07
C ALA A 677 -42.43 4.78 17.86
N ALA A 678 -43.32 5.61 17.30
CA ALA A 678 -43.08 7.06 17.26
C ALA A 678 -43.04 7.63 18.70
N CYS A 679 -42.09 8.54 18.96
CA CYS A 679 -41.91 9.20 20.24
C CYS A 679 -41.07 10.48 20.09
N VAL A 680 -40.98 11.27 21.14
CA VAL A 680 -40.11 12.46 21.23
C VAL A 680 -39.08 12.28 22.32
N ILE A 681 -37.80 12.38 21.98
CA ILE A 681 -36.69 12.38 22.93
C ILE A 681 -36.27 13.83 23.16
N ARG A 682 -36.20 14.27 24.42
CA ARG A 682 -35.63 15.56 24.78
C ARG A 682 -34.40 15.36 25.65
N VAL A 683 -33.28 15.99 25.27
CA VAL A 683 -32.03 16.02 26.04
C VAL A 683 -31.74 17.46 26.43
N GLU A 684 -31.41 17.71 27.70
CA GLU A 684 -31.24 19.04 28.26
C GLU A 684 -30.01 19.13 29.16
N VAL A 685 -29.34 20.29 29.17
CA VAL A 685 -28.31 20.61 30.16
C VAL A 685 -28.98 20.84 31.52
N GLU A 686 -28.75 19.94 32.47
CA GLU A 686 -29.30 20.03 33.83
C GLU A 686 -28.39 20.88 34.73
N THR A 687 -27.08 20.63 34.68
CA THR A 687 -26.07 21.48 35.31
C THR A 687 -24.94 21.73 34.32
N ALA A 688 -24.36 22.93 34.33
CA ALA A 688 -23.30 23.28 33.39
C ALA A 688 -21.92 22.73 33.79
N GLY A 689 -21.63 22.66 35.09
CA GLY A 689 -20.24 22.49 35.56
C GLY A 689 -19.37 23.71 35.24
N THR A 690 -18.07 23.62 35.50
CA THR A 690 -17.12 24.72 35.21
C THR A 690 -16.70 24.76 33.75
N ASN A 691 -16.76 23.62 33.05
CA ASN A 691 -16.35 23.51 31.66
C ASN A 691 -17.53 23.43 30.68
N GLY A 692 -18.78 23.30 31.14
CA GLY A 692 -19.95 23.13 30.26
C GLY A 692 -20.07 21.70 29.70
N VAL A 693 -21.17 21.43 28.99
CA VAL A 693 -21.55 20.13 28.43
C VAL A 693 -21.27 20.08 26.93
N THR A 694 -20.80 18.94 26.43
CA THR A 694 -20.60 18.68 25.00
C THR A 694 -21.31 17.40 24.57
N LEU A 695 -22.16 17.49 23.55
CA LEU A 695 -22.91 16.38 22.96
C LEU A 695 -22.45 16.10 21.53
N MET A 696 -22.46 14.82 21.15
CA MET A 696 -21.93 14.28 19.90
C MET A 696 -22.96 13.40 19.16
N GLY A 697 -24.26 13.62 19.38
CA GLY A 697 -25.33 12.91 18.68
C GLY A 697 -25.85 11.64 19.35
N LEU A 698 -26.69 10.91 18.61
CA LEU A 698 -27.29 9.63 19.01
C LEU A 698 -26.92 8.54 18.00
N ASN A 699 -26.85 7.29 18.44
CA ASN A 699 -26.77 6.13 17.56
C ASN A 699 -27.97 5.21 17.77
N PHE A 700 -28.88 5.17 16.79
CA PHE A 700 -29.95 4.18 16.72
C PHE A 700 -29.37 2.85 16.21
N GLU A 701 -28.89 2.03 17.15
CA GLU A 701 -28.18 0.79 16.84
C GLU A 701 -29.15 -0.33 16.45
N SER A 702 -28.89 -0.99 15.32
CA SER A 702 -29.61 -2.21 14.93
C SER A 702 -28.77 -3.45 15.22
N ALA A 703 -29.43 -4.52 15.68
CA ALA A 703 -28.83 -5.85 15.79
C ALA A 703 -28.88 -6.63 14.46
N THR A 704 -29.75 -6.23 13.52
CA THR A 704 -29.97 -6.93 12.24
C THR A 704 -30.23 -5.96 11.08
N GLY A 705 -30.01 -6.44 9.86
CA GLY A 705 -30.25 -5.67 8.64
C GLY A 705 -29.21 -4.58 8.39
N ALA A 706 -29.50 -3.68 7.45
CA ALA A 706 -28.60 -2.64 7.02
C ALA A 706 -28.83 -1.30 7.74
N VAL A 707 -27.74 -0.59 8.03
CA VAL A 707 -27.71 0.77 8.59
C VAL A 707 -26.66 1.58 7.86
N VAL A 708 -27.00 2.85 7.56
CA VAL A 708 -26.06 3.82 6.97
C VAL A 708 -25.92 4.99 7.94
N HIS A 709 -24.69 5.30 8.37
CA HIS A 709 -24.37 6.47 9.17
C HIS A 709 -23.91 7.62 8.28
N LYS A 710 -24.51 8.80 8.51
CA LYS A 710 -24.18 10.05 7.84
C LYS A 710 -23.23 10.86 8.72
N LEU A 711 -21.93 10.81 8.42
CA LEU A 711 -20.85 11.42 9.22
C LEU A 711 -20.17 12.54 8.41
N ALA A 712 -20.96 13.54 8.01
CA ALA A 712 -20.55 14.51 7.01
C ALA A 712 -20.92 15.94 7.39
N ARG A 713 -20.13 16.90 6.88
CA ARG A 713 -20.34 18.34 7.05
C ARG A 713 -20.42 19.04 5.70
N SER A 714 -21.49 19.79 5.47
CA SER A 714 -21.65 20.59 4.26
C SER A 714 -20.54 21.62 4.07
N GLY A 715 -20.07 21.76 2.83
CA GLY A 715 -18.98 22.66 2.46
C GLY A 715 -17.59 22.21 2.90
N SER A 716 -17.47 21.04 3.55
CA SER A 716 -16.17 20.58 4.06
C SER A 716 -15.25 20.02 2.98
N GLN A 717 -13.95 20.11 3.26
CA GLN A 717 -12.89 19.36 2.61
C GLN A 717 -12.34 18.28 3.55
N ALA A 718 -11.71 17.23 3.00
CA ALA A 718 -11.06 16.17 3.77
C ALA A 718 -9.98 16.69 4.74
N SER A 719 -9.27 17.76 4.36
CA SER A 719 -8.24 18.41 5.17
C SER A 719 -8.78 18.93 6.50
N GLU A 720 -9.98 19.49 6.48
CA GLU A 720 -10.63 20.07 7.66
C GLU A 720 -11.00 19.00 8.69
N PHE A 721 -11.32 17.78 8.24
CA PHE A 721 -11.52 16.64 9.14
C PHE A 721 -10.22 16.20 9.78
N THR A 722 -9.14 16.05 8.99
CA THR A 722 -7.83 15.67 9.56
C THR A 722 -7.24 16.72 10.51
N ALA A 723 -7.53 18.01 10.28
CA ALA A 723 -7.05 19.09 11.13
C ALA A 723 -7.94 19.29 12.37
N GLY A 724 -9.26 19.21 12.22
CA GLY A 724 -10.21 19.50 13.30
C GLY A 724 -10.45 18.34 14.26
N LEU A 725 -10.54 17.11 13.75
CA LEU A 725 -10.92 15.96 14.57
C LEU A 725 -9.89 15.65 15.65
N ASN A 726 -10.38 15.43 16.85
CA ASN A 726 -9.60 14.76 17.87
C ASN A 726 -9.52 13.26 17.54
N LYS A 727 -8.31 12.79 17.18
CA LYS A 727 -8.09 11.39 16.77
C LYS A 727 -8.65 10.36 17.76
N ALA A 728 -8.39 10.53 19.06
CA ALA A 728 -8.80 9.56 20.08
C ALA A 728 -10.33 9.47 20.23
N PHE A 729 -11.01 10.62 20.18
CA PHE A 729 -12.48 10.66 20.20
C PHE A 729 -13.09 10.11 18.91
N PHE A 730 -12.53 10.46 17.75
CA PHE A 730 -12.95 9.90 16.46
C PHE A 730 -12.84 8.38 16.46
N GLN A 731 -11.71 7.83 16.90
CA GLN A 731 -11.49 6.39 17.00
C GLN A 731 -12.45 5.72 17.99
N SER A 732 -12.69 6.34 19.15
CA SER A 732 -13.69 5.85 20.11
C SER A 732 -15.10 5.82 19.52
N ALA A 733 -15.46 6.85 18.75
CA ALA A 733 -16.74 6.92 18.06
C ALA A 733 -16.86 5.85 16.96
N MET A 734 -15.80 5.60 16.17
CA MET A 734 -15.78 4.52 15.18
C MET A 734 -16.00 3.16 15.84
N THR A 735 -15.30 2.87 16.94
CA THR A 735 -15.49 1.64 17.72
C THR A 735 -16.92 1.52 18.25
N ALA A 736 -17.51 2.62 18.72
CA ALA A 736 -18.88 2.64 19.23
C ALA A 736 -19.94 2.45 18.14
N LEU A 737 -19.72 2.98 16.93
CA LEU A 737 -20.60 2.80 15.77
C LEU A 737 -20.45 1.40 15.16
N GLY A 738 -19.24 0.83 15.20
CA GLY A 738 -18.92 -0.48 14.64
C GLY A 738 -19.23 -0.65 13.15
N PRO A 739 -18.79 0.27 12.26
CA PRO A 739 -18.97 0.11 10.83
C PRO A 739 -18.23 -1.13 10.30
N HIS A 740 -18.83 -1.76 9.30
CA HIS A 740 -18.23 -2.83 8.50
C HIS A 740 -17.65 -2.28 7.20
N LEU A 741 -18.17 -1.13 6.75
CA LEU A 741 -17.68 -0.36 5.62
C LEU A 741 -17.59 1.12 6.04
N VAL A 742 -16.46 1.78 5.76
CA VAL A 742 -16.34 3.24 5.78
C VAL A 742 -16.12 3.76 4.37
N SER A 743 -16.89 4.76 3.95
CA SER A 743 -16.64 5.45 2.68
C SER A 743 -16.21 6.90 2.86
N PHE A 744 -15.35 7.37 1.95
CA PHE A 744 -14.84 8.74 1.90
C PHE A 744 -15.31 9.41 0.61
N HIS A 745 -16.15 10.44 0.73
CA HIS A 745 -16.86 11.07 -0.39
C HIS A 745 -16.71 12.60 -0.32
N TRP A 746 -15.51 13.07 -0.66
CA TRP A 746 -15.14 14.48 -0.84
C TRP A 746 -14.67 14.71 -2.28
N GLY A 747 -14.40 15.96 -2.66
CA GLY A 747 -13.86 16.33 -3.98
C GLY A 747 -14.53 17.58 -4.55
N THR A 748 -15.81 17.83 -4.20
CA THR A 748 -16.58 18.97 -4.71
C THR A 748 -16.02 20.30 -4.20
N ASN A 749 -15.70 20.38 -2.91
CA ASN A 749 -15.18 21.62 -2.31
C ASN A 749 -13.67 21.74 -2.53
N GLU A 750 -12.95 20.62 -2.59
CA GLU A 750 -11.55 20.60 -2.98
C GLU A 750 -11.38 21.23 -4.36
N GLN A 751 -12.21 20.84 -5.34
CA GLN A 751 -12.25 21.47 -6.66
C GLN A 751 -12.51 22.97 -6.57
N TYR A 752 -13.54 23.38 -5.82
CA TYR A 752 -13.89 24.80 -5.65
C TYR A 752 -12.76 25.66 -5.08
N TYR A 753 -12.04 25.12 -4.08
CA TYR A 753 -10.96 25.83 -3.37
C TYR A 753 -9.57 25.59 -3.97
N ASN A 754 -9.47 24.86 -5.09
CA ASN A 754 -8.20 24.50 -5.74
C ASN A 754 -7.21 23.78 -4.80
N ALA A 755 -7.73 22.88 -3.95
CA ALA A 755 -6.88 22.04 -3.13
C ALA A 755 -6.03 21.11 -4.01
N ASP A 756 -4.79 20.84 -3.63
CA ASP A 756 -3.96 19.91 -4.41
C ASP A 756 -4.58 18.48 -4.38
N PRO A 757 -4.77 17.81 -5.54
CA PRO A 757 -5.36 16.47 -5.59
C PRO A 757 -4.61 15.41 -4.78
N ALA A 758 -3.27 15.47 -4.74
CA ALA A 758 -2.46 14.54 -3.96
C ALA A 758 -2.58 14.84 -2.46
N ALA A 759 -2.69 16.11 -2.07
CA ALA A 759 -2.96 16.50 -0.68
C ALA A 759 -4.32 15.96 -0.20
N MET A 760 -5.39 16.11 -0.99
CA MET A 760 -6.71 15.53 -0.69
C MET A 760 -6.61 14.01 -0.47
N ALA A 761 -5.95 13.30 -1.38
CA ALA A 761 -5.72 11.87 -1.25
C ALA A 761 -4.97 11.52 0.05
N GLY A 762 -3.94 12.30 0.41
CA GLY A 762 -3.21 12.15 1.67
C GLY A 762 -4.09 12.32 2.92
N HIS A 763 -5.03 13.26 2.91
CA HIS A 763 -5.98 13.45 4.01
C HIS A 763 -6.95 12.27 4.16
N ILE A 764 -7.46 11.74 3.04
CA ILE A 764 -8.31 10.54 3.05
C ILE A 764 -7.55 9.32 3.57
N ILE A 765 -6.30 9.11 3.14
CA ILE A 765 -5.44 8.02 3.63
C ILE A 765 -5.21 8.14 5.14
N THR A 766 -5.06 9.36 5.66
CA THR A 766 -4.90 9.60 7.10
C THR A 766 -6.12 9.13 7.89
N LEU A 767 -7.33 9.52 7.47
CA LEU A 767 -8.58 9.11 8.12
C LEU A 767 -8.82 7.60 8.01
N LEU A 768 -8.56 7.03 6.83
CA LEU A 768 -8.59 5.59 6.59
C LEU A 768 -7.66 4.84 7.54
N THR A 769 -6.44 5.34 7.75
CA THR A 769 -5.47 4.75 8.67
C THR A 769 -6.01 4.78 10.10
N TRP A 770 -6.59 5.91 10.54
CA TRP A 770 -7.17 6.01 11.88
C TRP A 770 -8.32 5.03 12.10
N VAL A 771 -9.14 4.76 11.08
CA VAL A 771 -10.19 3.73 11.14
C VAL A 771 -9.56 2.34 11.29
N ARG A 772 -8.59 1.98 10.44
CA ARG A 772 -7.95 0.65 10.45
C ARG A 772 -7.18 0.36 11.73
N GLU A 773 -6.66 1.38 12.40
CA GLU A 773 -5.99 1.24 13.70
C GLU A 773 -6.92 0.67 14.79
N VAL A 774 -8.22 0.94 14.73
CA VAL A 774 -9.21 0.46 15.74
C VAL A 774 -10.21 -0.56 15.21
N LEU A 775 -10.43 -0.59 13.89
CA LEU A 775 -11.31 -1.52 13.19
C LEU A 775 -10.57 -2.15 11.99
N PRO A 776 -9.62 -3.08 12.24
CA PRO A 776 -8.77 -3.62 11.18
C PRO A 776 -9.53 -4.47 10.14
N LEU A 777 -10.71 -4.97 10.49
CA LEU A 777 -11.60 -5.72 9.59
C LEU A 777 -12.64 -4.82 8.90
N CYS A 778 -12.65 -3.52 9.16
CA CYS A 778 -13.54 -2.62 8.45
C CYS A 778 -13.05 -2.41 7.03
N ASP A 779 -13.92 -2.68 6.07
CA ASP A 779 -13.65 -2.40 4.67
C ASP A 779 -13.71 -0.90 4.41
N CYS A 780 -13.05 -0.44 3.35
CA CYS A 780 -12.99 0.97 3.00
C CYS A 780 -13.32 1.19 1.52
N LEU A 781 -14.03 2.28 1.22
CA LEU A 781 -14.42 2.70 -0.13
C LEU A 781 -14.10 4.18 -0.34
N ILE A 782 -13.31 4.50 -1.37
CA ILE A 782 -13.06 5.89 -1.78
C ILE A 782 -14.01 6.22 -2.93
N ILE A 783 -14.79 7.30 -2.81
CA ILE A 783 -15.76 7.72 -3.81
C ILE A 783 -15.31 9.06 -4.38
N CYS A 784 -14.97 9.08 -5.66
CA CYS A 784 -14.79 10.33 -6.39
C CYS A 784 -16.17 10.86 -6.82
N PRO A 785 -16.50 12.14 -6.55
CA PRO A 785 -17.79 12.72 -6.92
C PRO A 785 -17.90 12.95 -8.43
N THR A 786 -19.13 13.08 -8.91
CA THR A 786 -19.42 13.45 -10.30
C THR A 786 -18.95 14.87 -10.59
N MET A 787 -18.70 15.15 -11.88
CA MET A 787 -18.54 16.51 -12.40
C MET A 787 -19.70 17.43 -12.03
N THR A 788 -19.40 18.72 -11.90
CA THR A 788 -20.38 19.79 -11.65
C THR A 788 -20.18 20.95 -12.61
N LYS A 789 -20.95 22.03 -12.46
CA LYS A 789 -20.70 23.29 -13.19
C LYS A 789 -19.29 23.84 -13.00
N GLN A 790 -18.58 23.43 -11.94
CA GLN A 790 -17.19 23.84 -11.67
C GLN A 790 -16.25 23.49 -12.82
N GLU A 791 -16.55 22.46 -13.62
CA GLU A 791 -15.78 22.14 -14.83
C GLU A 791 -15.72 23.31 -15.84
N SER A 792 -16.65 24.26 -15.77
CA SER A 792 -16.71 25.46 -16.61
C SER A 792 -16.24 26.75 -15.93
N GLU A 793 -15.84 26.69 -14.66
CA GLU A 793 -15.52 27.88 -13.85
C GLU A 793 -14.02 28.22 -13.81
N GLY A 794 -13.17 27.49 -14.54
CA GLY A 794 -11.75 27.81 -14.66
C GLY A 794 -10.90 27.49 -13.43
N HIS A 795 -11.32 26.52 -12.60
CA HIS A 795 -10.54 26.03 -11.46
C HIS A 795 -9.22 25.39 -11.92
N ALA A 796 -8.20 25.47 -11.07
CA ALA A 796 -6.84 24.98 -11.34
C ALA A 796 -6.78 23.46 -11.55
N TYR A 797 -7.70 22.72 -10.91
CA TYR A 797 -7.81 21.27 -11.03
C TYR A 797 -9.23 20.87 -11.43
N GLY A 798 -9.37 20.04 -12.45
CA GLY A 798 -10.65 19.41 -12.84
C GLY A 798 -10.94 18.17 -12.00
N ILE A 799 -12.21 17.74 -11.92
CA ILE A 799 -12.56 16.60 -11.06
C ILE A 799 -11.86 15.30 -11.47
N ARG A 800 -11.53 15.15 -12.76
CA ARG A 800 -10.77 13.99 -13.28
C ARG A 800 -9.35 13.89 -12.68
N GLN A 801 -8.74 15.00 -12.27
CA GLN A 801 -7.44 14.97 -11.59
C GLN A 801 -7.57 14.46 -10.14
N TYR A 802 -8.64 14.86 -9.44
CA TYR A 802 -8.96 14.29 -8.13
C TYR A 802 -9.30 12.81 -8.23
N ARG A 803 -10.10 12.40 -9.23
CA ARG A 803 -10.37 10.99 -9.54
C ARG A 803 -9.09 10.19 -9.65
N ASP A 804 -8.13 10.65 -10.46
CA ASP A 804 -6.88 9.92 -10.70
C ASP A 804 -6.05 9.77 -9.41
N ALA A 805 -5.94 10.84 -8.61
CA ALA A 805 -5.27 10.82 -7.32
C ALA A 805 -5.95 9.87 -6.31
N LEU A 806 -7.29 9.90 -6.24
CA LEU A 806 -8.06 9.05 -5.34
C LEU A 806 -8.03 7.58 -5.77
N ARG A 807 -8.04 7.30 -7.07
CA ARG A 807 -7.88 5.95 -7.60
C ARG A 807 -6.50 5.39 -7.28
N ALA A 808 -5.45 6.16 -7.50
CA ALA A 808 -4.09 5.78 -7.13
C ALA A 808 -3.97 5.51 -5.62
N ALA A 809 -4.60 6.35 -4.79
CA ALA A 809 -4.66 6.15 -3.34
C ALA A 809 -5.39 4.86 -2.95
N ALA A 810 -6.51 4.55 -3.61
CA ALA A 810 -7.25 3.32 -3.37
C ALA A 810 -6.39 2.09 -3.69
N ILE A 811 -5.71 2.10 -4.84
CA ILE A 811 -4.82 1.02 -5.29
C ILE A 811 -3.69 0.78 -4.29
N ALA A 812 -2.98 1.84 -3.92
CA ALA A 812 -1.89 1.77 -2.96
C ALA A 812 -2.33 1.25 -1.58
N ASN A 813 -3.57 1.52 -1.16
CA ASN A 813 -4.09 1.17 0.16
C ASN A 813 -5.01 -0.06 0.16
N ARG A 814 -5.16 -0.74 -0.99
CA ARG A 814 -6.03 -1.91 -1.17
C ARG A 814 -7.45 -1.66 -0.64
N THR A 815 -8.11 -0.61 -1.14
CA THR A 815 -9.51 -0.28 -0.80
C THR A 815 -10.40 -0.26 -2.03
N ALA A 816 -11.71 -0.36 -1.90
CA ALA A 816 -12.56 -0.16 -3.07
C ALA A 816 -12.52 1.31 -3.54
N PHE A 817 -12.79 1.52 -4.82
CA PHE A 817 -12.91 2.84 -5.44
C PHE A 817 -14.15 2.91 -6.32
N LEU A 818 -14.88 4.02 -6.24
CA LEU A 818 -16.03 4.35 -7.07
C LEU A 818 -15.80 5.67 -7.80
N ASP A 819 -15.90 5.63 -9.13
CA ASP A 819 -15.74 6.78 -10.00
C ASP A 819 -17.09 7.29 -10.49
N LEU A 820 -17.65 8.28 -9.80
CA LEU A 820 -18.92 8.86 -10.23
C LEU A 820 -18.78 9.74 -11.48
N VAL A 821 -17.57 10.13 -11.88
CA VAL A 821 -17.34 10.83 -13.15
C VAL A 821 -17.70 9.92 -14.32
N GLU A 822 -17.30 8.65 -14.24
CA GLU A 822 -17.61 7.66 -15.28
C GLU A 822 -19.07 7.21 -15.21
N VAL A 823 -19.63 7.02 -14.01
CA VAL A 823 -21.05 6.64 -13.82
C VAL A 823 -21.99 7.68 -14.45
N TRP A 824 -21.72 8.97 -14.22
CA TRP A 824 -22.59 10.05 -14.67
C TRP A 824 -22.28 10.54 -16.08
N GLY A 825 -21.01 10.42 -16.51
CA GLY A 825 -20.52 11.02 -17.75
C GLY A 825 -20.33 12.53 -17.65
N ASP A 826 -20.15 13.18 -18.80
CA ASP A 826 -19.83 14.61 -18.85
C ASP A 826 -20.98 15.50 -18.34
N TYR A 827 -20.63 16.54 -17.56
CA TYR A 827 -21.59 17.48 -16.96
C TYR A 827 -22.53 18.13 -17.99
N SER A 828 -22.07 18.37 -19.22
CA SER A 828 -22.90 18.96 -20.28
C SER A 828 -24.14 18.12 -20.66
N LYS A 829 -24.16 16.82 -20.32
CA LYS A 829 -25.28 15.92 -20.59
C LYS A 829 -26.26 15.77 -19.43
N VAL A 830 -25.79 16.00 -18.20
CA VAL A 830 -26.53 15.71 -16.96
C VAL A 830 -26.79 16.96 -16.11
N GLY A 831 -26.19 18.09 -16.48
CA GLY A 831 -26.33 19.37 -15.79
C GLY A 831 -27.77 19.86 -15.74
N TYR A 832 -28.04 20.77 -14.82
CA TYR A 832 -29.38 21.34 -14.67
C TYR A 832 -29.82 22.07 -15.94
N SER A 833 -31.00 21.73 -16.45
CA SER A 833 -31.68 22.47 -17.51
C SER A 833 -32.92 23.19 -16.95
N ALA A 834 -33.01 24.50 -17.22
CA ALA A 834 -34.16 25.31 -16.84
C ALA A 834 -35.38 25.11 -17.78
N ASP A 835 -35.27 24.21 -18.76
CA ASP A 835 -36.26 23.97 -19.82
C ASP A 835 -37.54 23.23 -19.36
N GLY A 836 -37.62 22.83 -18.09
CA GLY A 836 -38.78 22.13 -17.53
C GLY A 836 -38.83 20.64 -17.87
N SER A 837 -37.76 20.06 -18.42
CA SER A 837 -37.64 18.61 -18.59
C SER A 837 -37.68 17.89 -17.23
N THR A 838 -38.31 16.71 -17.19
CA THR A 838 -38.58 15.98 -15.95
C THR A 838 -37.36 15.26 -15.35
N LEU A 839 -36.18 15.35 -15.99
CA LEU A 839 -34.96 14.59 -15.69
C LEU A 839 -33.77 15.46 -15.30
N ASN A 840 -33.98 16.50 -14.48
CA ASN A 840 -32.86 17.25 -13.91
C ASN A 840 -32.10 16.41 -12.86
N TYR A 841 -30.86 16.03 -13.16
CA TYR A 841 -30.02 15.27 -12.22
C TYR A 841 -29.42 16.15 -11.12
N PHE A 842 -29.17 17.43 -11.40
CA PHE A 842 -28.72 18.44 -10.44
C PHE A 842 -29.86 19.38 -10.03
N THR A 843 -29.74 20.00 -8.86
CA THR A 843 -30.52 21.19 -8.48
C THR A 843 -30.07 22.39 -9.32
N SER A 844 -30.80 23.51 -9.22
CA SER A 844 -30.53 24.73 -9.99
C SER A 844 -29.16 25.36 -9.72
N ASP A 845 -28.44 24.94 -8.68
CA ASP A 845 -27.09 25.43 -8.41
C ASP A 845 -26.03 24.77 -9.29
N GLY A 846 -26.34 23.65 -9.98
CA GLY A 846 -25.42 22.93 -10.85
C GLY A 846 -24.29 22.19 -10.13
N ILE A 847 -24.33 22.10 -8.81
CA ILE A 847 -23.34 21.47 -7.93
C ILE A 847 -23.92 20.24 -7.24
N HIS A 848 -25.13 20.37 -6.72
CA HIS A 848 -25.76 19.35 -5.90
C HIS A 848 -26.72 18.50 -6.71
N ASP A 849 -26.70 17.20 -6.45
CA ASP A 849 -27.65 16.25 -6.98
C ASP A 849 -29.07 16.52 -6.46
N ASP A 850 -30.05 16.40 -7.35
CA ASP A 850 -31.46 16.49 -7.00
C ASP A 850 -31.86 15.29 -6.12
N PRO A 851 -32.43 15.52 -4.92
CA PRO A 851 -32.75 14.46 -3.96
C PRO A 851 -33.63 13.32 -4.48
N ASN A 852 -34.49 13.58 -5.47
CA ASN A 852 -35.44 12.60 -5.98
C ASN A 852 -35.01 12.01 -7.33
N ARG A 853 -33.89 12.45 -7.88
CA ARG A 853 -33.43 12.09 -9.23
C ARG A 853 -31.95 11.70 -9.21
N GLY A 854 -31.04 12.66 -9.40
CA GLY A 854 -29.61 12.38 -9.53
C GLY A 854 -29.03 11.67 -8.30
N ALA A 855 -29.53 11.97 -7.11
CA ALA A 855 -29.10 11.30 -5.88
C ALA A 855 -29.26 9.77 -5.93
N LEU A 856 -30.29 9.28 -6.63
CA LEU A 856 -30.52 7.84 -6.82
C LEU A 856 -29.45 7.20 -7.71
N VAL A 857 -28.92 7.92 -8.72
CA VAL A 857 -27.86 7.41 -9.60
C VAL A 857 -26.59 7.16 -8.80
N THR A 858 -26.20 8.12 -7.96
CA THR A 858 -25.03 8.00 -7.07
C THR A 858 -25.19 6.86 -6.08
N ALA A 859 -26.35 6.77 -5.42
CA ALA A 859 -26.62 5.71 -4.45
C ALA A 859 -26.70 4.32 -5.10
N ASP A 860 -27.30 4.19 -6.28
CA ASP A 860 -27.41 2.94 -7.03
C ASP A 860 -26.04 2.43 -7.49
N ALA A 861 -25.15 3.31 -7.94
CA ALA A 861 -23.79 2.92 -8.32
C ALA A 861 -23.01 2.37 -7.11
N ALA A 862 -23.04 3.07 -5.97
CA ALA A 862 -22.43 2.57 -4.74
C ALA A 862 -23.08 1.26 -4.26
N TYR A 863 -24.40 1.15 -4.38
CA TYR A 863 -25.14 -0.06 -4.05
C TYR A 863 -24.73 -1.26 -4.89
N LYS A 864 -24.64 -1.11 -6.22
CA LYS A 864 -24.19 -2.16 -7.15
C LYS A 864 -22.76 -2.60 -6.83
N LEU A 865 -21.89 -1.65 -6.53
CA LEU A 865 -20.51 -1.94 -6.14
C LEU A 865 -20.42 -2.78 -4.86
N ILE A 866 -21.10 -2.34 -3.80
CA ILE A 866 -21.09 -3.01 -2.49
C ILE A 866 -21.77 -4.39 -2.54
N THR A 867 -22.63 -4.64 -3.54
CA THR A 867 -23.38 -5.88 -3.69
C THR A 867 -22.86 -6.81 -4.81
N LYS A 868 -21.68 -6.50 -5.39
CA LYS A 868 -21.05 -7.23 -6.51
C LYS A 868 -21.98 -7.43 -7.72
N ARG A 869 -22.55 -6.34 -8.22
CA ARG A 869 -23.43 -6.33 -9.41
C ARG A 869 -22.82 -5.57 -10.58
N VAL A 870 -21.50 -5.41 -10.57
CA VAL A 870 -20.75 -4.59 -11.49
C VAL A 870 -20.16 -5.43 -12.61
#